data_AF-A0A7X7DJS3-F1
#
_entry.id   AF-A0A7X7DJS3-F1
#
_cell.length_a   1.000
_cell.length_b   1.000
_cell.length_c   1.000
_cell.angle_alpha   90.00
_cell.angle_beta   90.00
_cell.angle_gamma   90.00
#
_symmetry.space_group_name_H-M   'P 1'
#
loop_
_entity.id
_entity.type
_entity.pdbx_description
1 polymer ?
#
loop_
_entity_poly.entity_id
_entity_poly.type
_entity_poly.pdbx_seq_one_letter_code
_entity_poly.pdbx_strand_id
1 'polypeptide(L)'
;MNSITVVFTALLITVLIISVICFVRTPVNTNSKVLLVSIRIMLITAIALAFFEPELSLNRLSTAKRSIVLLIDNSKSMTGFAPDSTVIAPVNKILQSASINNKISVTAFTFGDTLRPFTQFDKHSFSEAKSELPDIVKGELFNVDDFIIISDGQWNSSAERINKLSERQVYYLPLNSISGKPYADIASLYSDTGTAVFKTRITGYVSKRTLCTLTVSDNNRPFKLMAISFDSGSIDSTIIFPVTAVLTGKHLFKTTFFNSDSSLLAQNFTVVTIHPKQFTYVIHSPAPSLDLRFFTQALMKHPEFKKTSPGLADLSIFTGSQNNLRAIIGKIQPNAVCAFLGVSQCGDSSTVVRDHFKITKDQSYIPQVPFTIPLADLPPPSALPICRPELENVSTILSVSSIRTTAPYPLLSTGMFMSRPALQVSFQGLWRWDFWPMSSSRGEEEPFLFSEYLIALCKEMIIANKGSDLFTYPDFDRSESDSLVFAVSLPSELKLSQLVSLDLRLLSSSGEPVQMSQSQLTTTGSLHYIKIPFPRDSIICYEASLKHGNKQFKYQDCFFNQYMNRERSVGTQNTSLLNQYALPVQLNSDSAIATFFAAHSDTPKPPIKQIIPLRRSWWLITLILVLFSVEWYFRRRIE
;
A
#
# COMPACT_ATOMS: atom_id res chain seq x y z
N MET A 1 45.73 6.61 -6.92
CA MET A 1 46.39 6.93 -5.64
C MET A 1 45.69 8.12 -5.02
N ASN A 2 45.17 8.00 -3.80
CA ASN A 2 44.45 9.08 -3.12
C ASN A 2 45.41 10.23 -2.80
N SER A 3 44.95 11.49 -2.85
CA SER A 3 45.75 12.68 -2.56
C SER A 3 46.48 12.58 -1.21
N ILE A 4 45.87 11.90 -0.23
CA ILE A 4 46.44 11.63 1.10
C ILE A 4 47.70 10.73 1.01
N THR A 5 47.68 9.70 0.16
CA THR A 5 48.82 8.79 -0.01
C THR A 5 50.05 9.50 -0.58
N VAL A 6 49.83 10.40 -1.55
CA VAL A 6 50.92 11.20 -2.16
C VAL A 6 51.54 12.14 -1.13
N VAL A 7 50.72 12.87 -0.37
CA VAL A 7 51.19 13.76 0.71
C VAL A 7 51.96 12.99 1.77
N PHE A 8 51.46 11.83 2.19
CA PHE A 8 52.14 11.00 3.20
C PHE A 8 53.48 10.46 2.71
N THR A 9 53.56 9.96 1.46
CA THR A 9 54.84 9.55 0.86
C THR A 9 55.84 10.70 0.78
N ALA A 10 55.41 11.88 0.35
CA ALA A 10 56.27 13.06 0.27
C ALA A 10 56.80 13.45 1.65
N LEU A 11 55.96 13.39 2.69
CA LEU A 11 56.36 13.68 4.07
C LEU A 11 57.40 12.68 4.59
N LEU A 12 57.22 11.37 4.37
CA LEU A 12 58.20 10.35 4.77
C LEU A 12 59.56 10.55 4.08
N ILE A 13 59.56 10.88 2.78
CA ILE A 13 60.79 11.17 2.03
C ILE A 13 61.49 12.41 2.59
N THR A 14 60.74 13.49 2.85
CA THR A 14 61.29 14.72 3.43
C THR A 14 61.90 14.46 4.82
N VAL A 15 61.23 13.70 5.68
CA VAL A 15 61.75 13.31 7.01
C VAL A 15 63.03 12.47 6.88
N LEU A 16 63.10 11.57 5.91
CA LEU A 16 64.29 10.77 5.64
C LEU A 16 65.47 11.68 5.20
N ILE A 17 65.25 12.57 4.24
CA ILE A 17 66.28 13.49 3.72
C ILE A 17 66.81 14.39 4.85
N ILE A 18 65.92 15.00 5.63
CA ILE A 18 66.31 15.84 6.77
C ILE A 18 67.10 15.02 7.79
N SER A 19 66.63 13.80 8.12
CA SER A 19 67.34 12.93 9.08
C SER A 19 68.74 12.58 8.60
N VAL A 20 68.92 12.23 7.32
CA VAL A 20 70.23 11.94 6.73
C VAL A 20 71.14 13.17 6.77
N ILE A 21 70.65 14.35 6.41
CA ILE A 21 71.42 15.60 6.47
C ILE A 21 71.86 15.90 7.91
N CYS A 22 70.96 15.76 8.89
CA CYS A 22 71.29 15.92 10.31
C CYS A 22 72.40 14.95 10.75
N PHE A 23 72.28 13.66 10.43
CA PHE A 23 73.28 12.66 10.84
C PHE A 23 74.63 12.79 10.13
N VAL A 24 74.66 13.30 8.90
CA VAL A 24 75.92 13.56 8.19
C VAL A 24 76.67 14.73 8.84
N ARG A 25 75.95 15.75 9.32
CA ARG A 25 76.50 16.97 9.94
C ARG A 25 76.92 16.80 11.41
N THR A 26 76.57 15.70 12.09
CA THR A 26 77.03 15.48 13.47
C THR A 26 78.52 15.07 13.51
N PRO A 27 79.30 15.53 14.51
CA PRO A 27 80.73 15.23 14.62
C PRO A 27 80.98 13.82 15.21
N VAL A 28 80.52 12.79 14.52
CA VAL A 28 80.55 11.38 14.98
C VAL A 28 81.33 10.51 14.00
N ASN A 29 81.92 9.40 14.49
CA ASN A 29 82.56 8.40 13.65
C ASN A 29 81.61 7.86 12.55
N THR A 30 82.16 7.60 11.37
CA THR A 30 81.45 7.17 10.16
C THR A 30 80.59 5.93 10.38
N ASN A 31 81.06 4.95 11.16
CA ASN A 31 80.30 3.73 11.44
C ASN A 31 79.00 4.00 12.21
N SER A 32 79.03 4.92 13.18
CA SER A 32 77.84 5.30 13.95
C SER A 32 76.84 6.08 13.09
N LYS A 33 77.32 6.88 12.13
CA LYS A 33 76.47 7.58 11.15
C LYS A 33 75.72 6.58 10.27
N VAL A 34 76.44 5.59 9.73
CA VAL A 34 75.85 4.54 8.89
C VAL A 34 74.80 3.74 9.68
N LEU A 35 75.10 3.39 10.92
CA LEU A 35 74.17 2.66 11.79
C LEU A 35 72.89 3.46 12.06
N LEU A 36 72.99 4.74 12.44
CA LEU A 36 71.83 5.61 12.69
C LEU A 36 70.97 5.81 11.45
N VAL A 37 71.60 6.00 10.27
CA VAL A 37 70.87 6.10 9.00
C VAL A 37 70.15 4.79 8.67
N SER A 38 70.78 3.65 8.91
CA SER A 38 70.20 2.32 8.65
C SER A 38 68.98 2.05 9.55
N ILE A 39 69.09 2.37 10.84
CA ILE A 39 67.97 2.30 11.79
C ILE A 39 66.82 3.20 11.34
N ARG A 40 67.13 4.43 10.87
CA ARG A 40 66.13 5.39 10.42
C ARG A 40 65.39 4.95 9.15
N ILE A 41 66.11 4.37 8.19
CA ILE A 41 65.51 3.79 6.98
C ILE A 41 64.57 2.64 7.37
N MET A 42 65.02 1.76 8.28
CA MET A 42 64.22 0.64 8.74
C MET A 42 62.95 1.12 9.48
N LEU A 43 63.07 2.17 10.30
CA LEU A 43 61.96 2.78 11.02
C LEU A 43 60.92 3.40 10.06
N ILE A 44 61.38 4.20 9.09
CA ILE A 44 60.49 4.84 8.10
C ILE A 44 59.81 3.77 7.24
N THR A 45 60.52 2.69 6.89
CA THR A 45 59.95 1.55 6.16
C THR A 45 58.87 0.84 7.00
N ALA A 46 59.11 0.62 8.30
CA ALA A 46 58.12 0.02 9.19
C ALA A 46 56.88 0.91 9.36
N ILE A 47 57.04 2.24 9.47
CA ILE A 47 55.93 3.20 9.50
C ILE A 47 55.16 3.20 8.17
N ALA A 48 55.85 3.13 7.04
CA ALA A 48 55.21 3.03 5.73
C ALA A 48 54.40 1.74 5.61
N LEU A 49 54.93 0.60 6.05
CA LEU A 49 54.20 -0.67 6.08
C LEU A 49 52.97 -0.63 7.00
N ALA A 50 53.08 0.07 8.13
CA ALA A 50 51.96 0.27 9.05
C ALA A 50 50.86 1.17 8.44
N PHE A 51 51.25 2.17 7.65
CA PHE A 51 50.30 3.11 7.04
C PHE A 51 49.65 2.58 5.76
N PHE A 52 50.43 1.93 4.88
CA PHE A 52 49.93 1.41 3.60
C PHE A 52 49.17 0.10 3.73
N GLU A 53 49.26 -0.57 4.89
CA GLU A 53 48.54 -1.81 5.21
C GLU A 53 48.50 -2.81 4.03
N PRO A 54 49.65 -3.26 3.49
CA PRO A 54 49.64 -4.13 2.33
C PRO A 54 48.90 -5.45 2.66
N GLU A 55 47.97 -5.85 1.79
CA GLU A 55 47.26 -7.12 1.92
C GLU A 55 48.04 -8.22 1.19
N LEU A 56 48.48 -9.24 1.93
CA LEU A 56 49.06 -10.43 1.32
C LEU A 56 47.92 -11.39 0.95
N SER A 57 47.65 -11.53 -0.34
CA SER A 57 46.74 -12.55 -0.87
C SER A 57 47.52 -13.82 -1.22
N LEU A 58 47.33 -14.88 -0.45
CA LEU A 58 47.83 -16.21 -0.79
C LEU A 58 46.74 -16.97 -1.53
N ASN A 59 47.04 -17.39 -2.75
CA ASN A 59 46.16 -18.22 -3.55
C ASN A 59 46.56 -19.68 -3.34
N ARG A 60 45.80 -20.43 -2.52
CA ARG A 60 46.06 -21.86 -2.32
C ARG A 60 45.22 -22.68 -3.29
N LEU A 61 45.88 -23.53 -4.08
CA LEU A 61 45.22 -24.53 -4.90
C LEU A 61 44.64 -25.60 -3.96
N SER A 62 43.32 -25.80 -4.00
CA SER A 62 42.61 -26.78 -3.16
C SER A 62 42.45 -28.09 -3.92
N THR A 63 42.92 -29.19 -3.33
CA THR A 63 42.70 -30.56 -3.81
C THR A 63 41.42 -31.20 -3.24
N ALA A 64 40.63 -30.46 -2.47
CA ALA A 64 39.39 -30.95 -1.87
C ALA A 64 38.30 -31.20 -2.92
N LYS A 65 37.42 -32.18 -2.68
CA LYS A 65 36.24 -32.46 -3.53
C LYS A 65 35.40 -31.21 -3.73
N ARG A 66 34.82 -31.03 -4.93
CA ARG A 66 33.93 -29.90 -5.23
C ARG A 66 32.60 -30.07 -4.49
N SER A 67 32.16 -29.04 -3.77
CA SER A 67 30.96 -29.07 -2.94
C SER A 67 29.79 -28.41 -3.68
N ILE A 68 28.74 -29.18 -3.95
CA ILE A 68 27.51 -28.71 -4.60
C ILE A 68 26.37 -28.83 -3.58
N VAL A 69 25.65 -27.74 -3.34
CA VAL A 69 24.45 -27.78 -2.48
C VAL A 69 23.19 -27.85 -3.33
N LEU A 70 22.31 -28.80 -3.00
CA LEU A 70 20.97 -28.91 -3.54
C LEU A 70 19.97 -28.26 -2.57
N LEU A 71 19.31 -27.19 -3.01
CA LEU A 71 18.26 -26.50 -2.28
C LEU A 71 16.89 -26.87 -2.86
N ILE A 72 16.07 -27.53 -2.05
CA ILE A 72 14.72 -27.98 -2.44
C ILE A 72 13.69 -27.10 -1.73
N ASP A 73 12.85 -26.44 -2.51
CA ASP A 73 11.76 -25.63 -1.99
C ASP A 73 10.66 -26.55 -1.43
N ASN A 74 10.34 -26.36 -0.15
CA ASN A 74 9.36 -27.15 0.60
C ASN A 74 8.03 -26.41 0.81
N SER A 75 7.81 -25.31 0.10
CA SER A 75 6.58 -24.52 0.16
C SER A 75 5.37 -25.24 -0.46
N LYS A 76 4.17 -24.81 -0.06
CA LYS A 76 2.90 -25.36 -0.58
C LYS A 76 2.72 -25.14 -2.09
N SER A 77 3.28 -24.10 -2.68
CA SER A 77 3.14 -23.82 -4.11
C SER A 77 3.80 -24.92 -4.97
N MET A 78 4.86 -25.55 -4.45
CA MET A 78 5.51 -26.70 -5.08
C MET A 78 4.60 -27.93 -5.22
N THR A 79 3.50 -28.02 -4.46
CA THR A 79 2.48 -29.09 -4.64
C THR A 79 1.74 -29.03 -5.97
N GLY A 80 1.81 -27.91 -6.70
CA GLY A 80 1.22 -27.77 -8.03
C GLY A 80 1.97 -28.59 -9.10
N PHE A 81 3.27 -28.81 -8.90
CA PHE A 81 4.09 -29.65 -9.78
C PHE A 81 3.86 -31.12 -9.42
N ALA A 82 3.77 -32.02 -10.41
CA ALA A 82 3.53 -33.44 -10.20
C ALA A 82 4.73 -34.08 -9.45
N PRO A 83 4.74 -34.11 -8.10
CA PRO A 83 5.98 -34.13 -7.32
C PRO A 83 6.77 -35.41 -7.59
N ASP A 84 6.05 -36.53 -7.72
CA ASP A 84 6.58 -37.86 -7.98
C ASP A 84 7.40 -37.95 -9.28
N SER A 85 7.00 -37.20 -10.32
CA SER A 85 7.60 -37.28 -11.66
C SER A 85 8.56 -36.13 -11.97
N THR A 86 8.29 -34.92 -11.48
CA THR A 86 9.04 -33.71 -11.87
C THR A 86 10.07 -33.26 -10.85
N VAL A 87 9.94 -33.63 -9.58
CA VAL A 87 10.84 -33.18 -8.49
C VAL A 87 11.53 -34.35 -7.80
N ILE A 88 10.76 -35.33 -7.34
CA ILE A 88 11.25 -36.46 -6.54
C ILE A 88 12.20 -37.34 -7.35
N ALA A 89 11.83 -37.71 -8.58
CA ALA A 89 12.66 -38.54 -9.44
C ALA A 89 14.02 -37.89 -9.80
N PRO A 90 14.10 -36.63 -10.27
CA PRO A 90 15.37 -35.94 -10.47
C PRO A 90 16.23 -35.82 -9.20
N VAL A 91 15.64 -35.45 -8.05
CA VAL A 91 16.39 -35.31 -6.78
C VAL A 91 17.03 -36.63 -6.38
N ASN A 92 16.27 -37.73 -6.40
CA ASN A 92 16.81 -39.04 -6.04
C ASN A 92 17.94 -39.47 -6.98
N LYS A 93 17.81 -39.19 -8.29
CA LYS A 93 18.86 -39.48 -9.27
C LYS A 93 20.13 -38.64 -9.05
N ILE A 94 19.98 -37.36 -8.72
CA ILE A 94 21.11 -36.46 -8.41
C ILE A 94 21.88 -36.99 -7.19
N LEU A 95 21.16 -37.37 -6.12
CA LEU A 95 21.79 -37.89 -4.89
C LEU A 95 22.48 -39.25 -5.11
N GLN A 96 21.86 -40.14 -5.89
CA GLN A 96 22.45 -41.44 -6.26
C GLN A 96 23.72 -41.28 -7.11
N SER A 97 23.67 -40.47 -8.16
CA SER A 97 24.82 -40.25 -9.06
C SER A 97 25.97 -39.49 -8.39
N ALA A 98 25.67 -38.57 -7.46
CA ALA A 98 26.68 -37.91 -6.64
C ALA A 98 27.42 -38.90 -5.73
N SER A 99 26.72 -39.89 -5.19
CA SER A 99 27.32 -40.93 -4.34
C SER A 99 28.32 -41.81 -5.09
N ILE A 100 28.18 -41.92 -6.41
CA ILE A 100 29.07 -42.71 -7.29
C ILE A 100 30.30 -41.90 -7.71
N ASN A 101 30.21 -40.57 -7.76
CA ASN A 101 31.32 -39.72 -8.20
C ASN A 101 32.24 -39.30 -7.05
N ASN A 102 33.45 -39.88 -7.00
CA ASN A 102 34.42 -39.59 -5.94
C ASN A 102 34.99 -38.16 -5.95
N LYS A 103 34.78 -37.36 -6.99
CA LYS A 103 35.31 -35.98 -7.10
C LYS A 103 34.36 -34.89 -6.58
N ILE A 104 33.07 -35.21 -6.40
CA ILE A 104 32.02 -34.24 -6.02
C ILE A 104 31.36 -34.68 -4.72
N SER A 105 31.05 -33.74 -3.84
CA SER A 105 30.19 -33.95 -2.68
C SER A 105 28.91 -33.15 -2.83
N VAL A 106 27.76 -33.82 -2.83
CA VAL A 106 26.44 -33.17 -2.87
C VAL A 106 25.81 -33.22 -1.48
N THR A 107 25.41 -32.08 -0.95
CA THR A 107 24.61 -31.98 0.27
C THR A 107 23.25 -31.36 -0.06
N ALA A 108 22.17 -31.94 0.46
CA ALA A 108 20.82 -31.48 0.17
C ALA A 108 20.17 -30.85 1.40
N PHE A 109 19.45 -29.76 1.16
CA PHE A 109 18.65 -29.06 2.17
C PHE A 109 17.27 -28.75 1.61
N THR A 110 16.28 -28.74 2.49
CA THR A 110 14.94 -28.18 2.23
C THR A 110 14.84 -26.79 2.83
N PHE A 111 14.21 -25.87 2.12
CA PHE A 111 13.95 -24.51 2.59
C PHE A 111 12.49 -24.10 2.39
N GLY A 112 12.01 -23.16 3.20
CA GLY A 112 10.64 -22.67 3.21
C GLY A 112 10.45 -21.66 4.36
N ASP A 113 9.91 -22.11 5.48
CA ASP A 113 9.92 -21.37 6.75
C ASP A 113 11.28 -21.48 7.47
N THR A 114 11.99 -22.61 7.30
CA THR A 114 13.30 -22.88 7.93
C THR A 114 14.21 -23.71 7.03
N LEU A 115 15.53 -23.54 7.13
CA LEU A 115 16.50 -24.39 6.46
C LEU A 115 16.70 -25.70 7.25
N ARG A 116 16.53 -26.86 6.60
CA ARG A 116 16.70 -28.18 7.22
C ARG A 116 17.51 -29.12 6.32
N PRO A 117 18.35 -30.01 6.86
CA PRO A 117 19.00 -31.05 6.07
C PRO A 117 17.96 -31.98 5.44
N PHE A 118 18.11 -32.28 4.16
CA PHE A 118 17.23 -33.19 3.44
C PHE A 118 17.75 -34.63 3.51
N THR A 119 16.87 -35.57 3.84
CA THR A 119 17.19 -37.01 3.85
C THR A 119 16.34 -37.77 2.83
N GLN A 120 15.02 -37.59 2.85
CA GLN A 120 14.06 -38.23 1.95
C GLN A 120 12.76 -37.42 1.88
N PHE A 121 11.97 -37.64 0.83
CA PHE A 121 10.60 -37.13 0.75
C PHE A 121 9.66 -37.95 1.63
N ASP A 122 8.77 -37.27 2.34
CA ASP A 122 7.81 -37.85 3.27
C ASP A 122 6.42 -37.18 3.14
N LYS A 123 5.48 -37.54 4.01
CA LYS A 123 4.12 -36.96 4.01
C LYS A 123 4.11 -35.45 4.33
N HIS A 124 5.20 -34.89 4.85
CA HIS A 124 5.33 -33.47 5.19
C HIS A 124 6.08 -32.67 4.12
N SER A 125 6.47 -33.30 3.02
CA SER A 125 7.06 -32.61 1.87
C SER A 125 6.04 -31.67 1.22
N PHE A 126 6.50 -30.47 0.87
CA PHE A 126 5.73 -29.37 0.28
C PHE A 126 4.58 -28.86 1.16
N SER A 127 4.82 -28.73 2.47
CA SER A 127 3.80 -28.30 3.44
C SER A 127 4.03 -26.91 4.06
N GLU A 128 5.18 -26.30 3.83
CA GLU A 128 5.58 -25.03 4.46
C GLU A 128 4.84 -23.84 3.85
N ALA A 129 4.56 -22.82 4.67
CA ALA A 129 3.73 -21.70 4.26
C ALA A 129 4.51 -20.64 3.47
N LYS A 130 5.81 -20.49 3.71
CA LYS A 130 6.67 -19.53 3.02
C LYS A 130 7.68 -20.23 2.13
N SER A 131 8.16 -19.52 1.12
CA SER A 131 9.37 -19.86 0.36
C SER A 131 10.47 -18.83 0.66
N GLU A 132 11.09 -18.95 1.83
CA GLU A 132 12.19 -18.08 2.27
C GLU A 132 13.56 -18.71 1.95
N LEU A 133 14.29 -18.10 1.02
CA LEU A 133 15.67 -18.47 0.69
C LEU A 133 16.57 -18.34 1.92
N PRO A 134 17.48 -19.29 2.16
CA PRO A 134 18.48 -19.17 3.22
C PRO A 134 19.53 -18.09 2.90
N ASP A 135 20.20 -17.56 3.94
CA ASP A 135 21.34 -16.63 3.76
C ASP A 135 22.60 -17.42 3.37
N ILE A 136 22.99 -17.32 2.11
CA ILE A 136 24.08 -18.11 1.50
C ILE A 136 25.47 -17.65 1.98
N VAL A 137 25.55 -16.48 2.61
CA VAL A 137 26.82 -15.87 3.06
C VAL A 137 27.15 -16.23 4.52
N LYS A 138 26.35 -17.09 5.17
CA LYS A 138 26.56 -17.50 6.56
C LYS A 138 26.31 -19.01 6.75
N GLY A 139 26.89 -19.56 7.82
CA GLY A 139 26.65 -20.94 8.24
C GLY A 139 27.21 -22.00 7.27
N GLU A 140 26.52 -23.14 7.17
CA GLU A 140 26.94 -24.31 6.39
C GLU A 140 26.97 -24.07 4.87
N LEU A 141 26.37 -22.97 4.39
CA LEU A 141 26.28 -22.63 2.97
C LEU A 141 27.42 -21.73 2.47
N PHE A 142 28.28 -21.21 3.36
CA PHE A 142 29.30 -20.20 3.01
C PHE A 142 30.43 -20.75 2.11
N ASN A 143 30.88 -21.98 2.37
CA ASN A 143 32.04 -22.62 1.70
C ASN A 143 31.62 -23.58 0.58
N VAL A 144 30.56 -23.26 -0.15
CA VAL A 144 30.01 -24.08 -1.23
C VAL A 144 30.46 -23.54 -2.59
N ASP A 145 30.79 -24.45 -3.51
CA ASP A 145 31.29 -24.10 -4.85
C ASP A 145 30.12 -23.74 -5.79
N ASP A 146 29.07 -24.56 -5.85
CA ASP A 146 27.89 -24.34 -6.70
C ASP A 146 26.57 -24.65 -5.98
N PHE A 147 25.48 -24.01 -6.41
CA PHE A 147 24.12 -24.27 -5.93
C PHE A 147 23.23 -24.82 -7.04
N ILE A 148 22.37 -25.80 -6.71
CA ILE A 148 21.26 -26.24 -7.55
C ILE A 148 19.98 -25.96 -6.78
N ILE A 149 19.09 -25.13 -7.33
CA ILE A 149 17.81 -24.77 -6.74
C ILE A 149 16.67 -25.47 -7.47
N ILE A 150 15.79 -26.10 -6.71
CA ILE A 150 14.54 -26.67 -7.20
C ILE A 150 13.41 -25.91 -6.52
N SER A 151 12.83 -24.95 -7.25
CA SER A 151 11.79 -24.05 -6.77
C SER A 151 10.93 -23.58 -7.94
N ASP A 152 9.71 -23.16 -7.63
CA ASP A 152 8.81 -22.50 -8.57
C ASP A 152 9.19 -21.03 -8.83
N GLY A 153 10.15 -20.47 -8.08
CA GLY A 153 10.64 -19.10 -8.23
C GLY A 153 9.70 -18.03 -7.66
N GLN A 154 8.83 -18.38 -6.70
CA GLN A 154 7.98 -17.43 -5.99
C GLN A 154 8.44 -17.26 -4.54
N TRP A 155 9.54 -16.54 -4.36
CA TRP A 155 10.19 -16.40 -3.05
C TRP A 155 9.61 -15.26 -2.22
N ASN A 156 9.30 -15.51 -0.94
CA ASN A 156 8.92 -14.50 0.05
C ASN A 156 10.13 -13.77 0.66
N SER A 157 11.28 -13.82 -0.01
CA SER A 157 12.57 -13.36 0.52
C SER A 157 12.82 -11.89 0.21
N SER A 158 13.60 -11.20 1.05
CA SER A 158 14.01 -9.82 0.76
C SER A 158 14.91 -9.75 -0.48
N ALA A 159 14.79 -8.66 -1.23
CA ALA A 159 15.61 -8.43 -2.44
C ALA A 159 17.13 -8.51 -2.15
N GLU A 160 17.57 -8.05 -0.98
CA GLU A 160 18.97 -8.16 -0.54
C GLU A 160 19.42 -9.62 -0.49
N ARG A 161 18.58 -10.53 0.03
CA ARG A 161 18.92 -11.95 0.15
C ARG A 161 18.93 -12.64 -1.22
N ILE A 162 18.01 -12.28 -2.10
CA ILE A 162 17.96 -12.80 -3.47
C ILE A 162 19.19 -12.32 -4.26
N ASN A 163 19.57 -11.04 -4.14
CA ASN A 163 20.70 -10.48 -4.86
C ASN A 163 22.03 -11.19 -4.53
N LYS A 164 22.19 -11.72 -3.31
CA LYS A 164 23.38 -12.51 -2.94
C LYS A 164 23.56 -13.80 -3.77
N LEU A 165 22.51 -14.32 -4.40
CA LEU A 165 22.62 -15.44 -5.34
C LEU A 165 23.50 -15.10 -6.54
N SER A 166 23.48 -13.84 -6.99
CA SER A 166 24.28 -13.39 -8.14
C SER A 166 25.78 -13.40 -7.90
N GLU A 167 26.21 -13.48 -6.64
CA GLU A 167 27.63 -13.60 -6.25
C GLU A 167 28.18 -15.03 -6.39
N ARG A 168 27.31 -16.01 -6.70
CA ARG A 168 27.63 -17.43 -6.75
C ARG A 168 27.19 -18.04 -8.08
N GLN A 169 27.76 -19.21 -8.41
CA GLN A 169 27.26 -20.02 -9.51
C GLN A 169 26.02 -20.79 -9.03
N VAL A 170 24.87 -20.43 -9.58
CA VAL A 170 23.57 -21.00 -9.21
C VAL A 170 22.91 -21.58 -10.45
N TYR A 171 22.43 -22.81 -10.31
CA TYR A 171 21.68 -23.53 -11.30
C TYR A 171 20.25 -23.75 -10.80
N TYR A 172 19.28 -23.88 -11.71
CA TYR A 172 17.94 -24.30 -11.34
C TYR A 172 17.41 -25.41 -12.24
N LEU A 173 16.52 -26.23 -11.70
CA LEU A 173 15.84 -27.28 -12.45
C LEU A 173 14.56 -26.71 -13.08
N PRO A 174 14.42 -26.70 -14.42
CA PRO A 174 13.17 -26.38 -15.08
C PRO A 174 12.10 -27.42 -14.73
N LEU A 175 10.97 -26.97 -14.19
CA LEU A 175 9.87 -27.84 -13.81
C LEU A 175 8.83 -27.90 -14.93
N ASN A 176 8.48 -29.11 -15.37
CA ASN A 176 7.47 -29.32 -16.41
C ASN A 176 6.03 -29.17 -15.86
N SER A 177 5.09 -28.91 -16.77
CA SER A 177 3.66 -28.58 -16.58
C SER A 177 3.00 -29.06 -15.27
N ILE A 178 2.33 -28.12 -14.62
CA ILE A 178 1.52 -28.30 -13.40
C ILE A 178 0.36 -29.26 -13.68
N SER A 179 0.32 -30.38 -12.95
CA SER A 179 -0.86 -31.25 -12.86
C SER A 179 -1.76 -30.70 -11.75
N GLY A 180 -2.44 -29.58 -12.02
CA GLY A 180 -3.04 -28.75 -10.99
C GLY A 180 -4.30 -29.34 -10.36
N LYS A 181 -4.37 -29.33 -9.02
CA LYS A 181 -5.66 -29.33 -8.32
C LYS A 181 -6.49 -28.12 -8.81
N PRO A 182 -7.81 -28.23 -8.97
CA PRO A 182 -8.62 -27.11 -9.46
C PRO A 182 -8.47 -25.86 -8.58
N TYR A 183 -8.34 -24.69 -9.21
CA TYR A 183 -8.34 -23.38 -8.54
C TYR A 183 -9.10 -22.35 -9.38
N ALA A 184 -9.56 -21.29 -8.72
CA ALA A 184 -10.18 -20.13 -9.36
C ALA A 184 -9.78 -18.85 -8.64
N ASP A 185 -9.66 -17.77 -9.41
CA ASP A 185 -9.51 -16.41 -8.94
C ASP A 185 -10.47 -15.50 -9.69
N ILE A 186 -10.82 -14.38 -9.08
CA ILE A 186 -11.85 -13.48 -9.59
C ILE A 186 -11.45 -12.03 -9.39
N ALA A 187 -11.47 -11.28 -10.48
CA ALA A 187 -11.32 -9.84 -10.47
C ALA A 187 -12.62 -9.23 -10.97
N SER A 188 -13.08 -8.16 -10.32
CA SER A 188 -14.33 -7.48 -10.69
C SER A 188 -14.10 -5.98 -10.74
N LEU A 189 -14.75 -5.35 -11.72
CA LEU A 189 -14.61 -3.93 -11.99
C LEU A 189 -15.97 -3.38 -12.43
N TYR A 190 -16.39 -2.30 -11.77
CA TYR A 190 -17.51 -1.48 -12.24
C TYR A 190 -16.99 -0.38 -13.16
N SER A 191 -17.72 -0.13 -14.25
CA SER A 191 -17.40 0.92 -15.21
C SER A 191 -18.68 1.61 -15.69
N ASP A 192 -18.68 2.95 -15.68
CA ASP A 192 -19.78 3.79 -16.19
C ASP A 192 -19.24 4.76 -17.25
N THR A 193 -18.83 4.22 -18.41
CA THR A 193 -18.42 5.01 -19.59
C THR A 193 -19.60 5.26 -20.54
N GLY A 194 -20.80 5.50 -19.99
CA GLY A 194 -22.04 5.76 -20.74
C GLY A 194 -23.13 4.71 -20.48
N THR A 195 -22.76 3.43 -20.51
CA THR A 195 -23.60 2.30 -20.04
C THR A 195 -22.95 1.69 -18.81
N ALA A 196 -23.61 1.78 -17.66
CA ALA A 196 -23.13 1.17 -16.42
C ALA A 196 -23.04 -0.36 -16.59
N VAL A 197 -21.82 -0.89 -16.45
CA VAL A 197 -21.54 -2.32 -16.57
C VAL A 197 -20.67 -2.78 -15.40
N PHE A 198 -20.99 -3.97 -14.90
CA PHE A 198 -20.16 -4.70 -13.96
C PHE A 198 -19.44 -5.81 -14.72
N LYS A 199 -18.11 -5.77 -14.76
CA LYS A 199 -17.27 -6.74 -15.46
C LYS A 199 -16.59 -7.63 -14.44
N THR A 200 -16.66 -8.93 -14.65
CA THR A 200 -16.03 -9.93 -13.79
C THR A 200 -15.15 -10.83 -14.65
N ARG A 201 -13.83 -10.80 -14.42
CA ARG A 201 -12.88 -11.73 -15.02
C ARG A 201 -12.64 -12.88 -14.05
N ILE A 202 -12.80 -14.10 -14.54
CA ILE A 202 -12.55 -15.34 -13.82
C ILE A 202 -11.34 -15.99 -14.48
N THR A 203 -10.32 -16.30 -13.67
CA THR A 203 -9.14 -17.04 -14.11
C THR A 203 -8.99 -18.29 -13.26
N GLY A 204 -8.47 -19.38 -13.82
CA GLY A 204 -8.40 -20.64 -13.06
C GLY A 204 -7.98 -21.85 -13.85
N TYR A 205 -8.12 -23.02 -13.22
CA TYR A 205 -7.95 -24.33 -13.85
C TYR A 205 -8.98 -25.32 -13.29
N VAL A 206 -9.57 -26.12 -14.18
CA VAL A 206 -10.49 -27.21 -13.83
C VAL A 206 -10.02 -28.53 -14.43
N SER A 207 -9.99 -29.58 -13.61
CA SER A 207 -9.51 -30.91 -14.03
C SER A 207 -10.55 -31.72 -14.83
N LYS A 208 -11.82 -31.39 -14.70
CA LYS A 208 -12.95 -32.02 -15.39
C LYS A 208 -14.00 -30.97 -15.71
N ARG A 209 -14.93 -31.29 -16.63
CA ARG A 209 -16.08 -30.42 -16.90
C ARG A 209 -16.85 -30.17 -15.61
N THR A 210 -17.05 -28.89 -15.30
CA THR A 210 -17.53 -28.44 -14.00
C THR A 210 -18.58 -27.34 -14.15
N LEU A 211 -19.70 -27.47 -13.43
CA LEU A 211 -20.72 -26.43 -13.35
C LEU A 211 -20.44 -25.54 -12.14
N CYS A 212 -20.29 -24.25 -12.35
CA CYS A 212 -20.02 -23.27 -11.30
C CYS A 212 -21.16 -22.25 -11.23
N THR A 213 -21.40 -21.71 -10.04
CA THR A 213 -22.36 -20.63 -9.81
C THR A 213 -21.60 -19.34 -9.54
N LEU A 214 -21.98 -18.29 -10.27
CA LEU A 214 -21.49 -16.93 -10.08
C LEU A 214 -22.63 -16.08 -9.50
N THR A 215 -22.41 -15.56 -8.30
CA THR A 215 -23.34 -14.68 -7.59
C THR A 215 -22.70 -13.31 -7.40
N VAL A 216 -23.37 -12.27 -7.87
CA VAL A 216 -23.04 -10.88 -7.57
C VAL A 216 -24.10 -10.36 -6.60
N SER A 217 -23.68 -9.82 -5.47
CA SER A 217 -24.56 -9.16 -4.50
C SER A 217 -24.16 -7.69 -4.30
N ASP A 218 -25.14 -6.81 -4.17
CA ASP A 218 -24.99 -5.40 -3.83
C ASP A 218 -25.49 -5.19 -2.39
N ASN A 219 -24.63 -4.75 -1.48
CA ASN A 219 -24.96 -4.51 -0.07
C ASN A 219 -25.66 -5.72 0.58
N ASN A 220 -25.11 -6.92 0.36
CA ASN A 220 -25.63 -8.24 0.76
C ASN A 220 -26.98 -8.67 0.14
N ARG A 221 -27.53 -7.90 -0.80
CA ARG A 221 -28.71 -8.30 -1.55
C ARG A 221 -28.27 -8.94 -2.86
N PRO A 222 -28.80 -10.12 -3.24
CA PRO A 222 -28.42 -10.75 -4.51
C PRO A 222 -28.82 -9.84 -5.67
N PHE A 223 -27.83 -9.42 -6.46
CA PHE A 223 -27.99 -8.57 -7.64
C PHE A 223 -28.16 -9.45 -8.90
N LYS A 224 -27.32 -10.47 -9.05
CA LYS A 224 -27.40 -11.43 -10.15
C LYS A 224 -26.87 -12.80 -9.74
N LEU A 225 -27.49 -13.84 -10.27
CA LEU A 225 -27.06 -15.23 -10.14
C LEU A 225 -27.03 -15.90 -11.52
N MET A 226 -25.96 -16.64 -11.81
CA MET A 226 -25.75 -17.31 -13.09
C MET A 226 -25.01 -18.63 -12.89
N ALA A 227 -25.41 -19.67 -13.63
CA ALA A 227 -24.68 -20.92 -13.73
C ALA A 227 -23.82 -20.92 -15.01
N ILE A 228 -22.56 -21.31 -14.89
CA ILE A 228 -21.57 -21.29 -15.97
C ILE A 228 -20.86 -22.64 -15.97
N SER A 229 -20.79 -23.31 -17.13
CA SER A 229 -20.03 -24.55 -17.26
C SER A 229 -18.67 -24.30 -17.90
N PHE A 230 -17.62 -24.84 -17.29
CA PHE A 230 -16.27 -24.86 -17.87
C PHE A 230 -15.88 -26.28 -18.22
N ASP A 231 -15.30 -26.47 -19.41
CA ASP A 231 -14.66 -27.73 -19.79
C ASP A 231 -13.29 -27.86 -19.11
N SER A 232 -12.72 -29.07 -19.08
CA SER A 232 -11.40 -29.31 -18.46
C SER A 232 -10.31 -28.47 -19.11
N GLY A 233 -9.49 -27.79 -18.32
CA GLY A 233 -8.43 -26.91 -18.81
C GLY A 233 -8.34 -25.60 -18.03
N SER A 234 -7.62 -24.64 -18.61
CA SER A 234 -7.51 -23.28 -18.08
C SER A 234 -8.80 -22.50 -18.31
N ILE A 235 -9.17 -21.70 -17.30
CA ILE A 235 -10.26 -20.75 -17.36
C ILE A 235 -9.64 -19.37 -17.54
N ASP A 236 -10.06 -18.66 -18.59
CA ASP A 236 -9.97 -17.21 -18.68
C ASP A 236 -11.27 -16.72 -19.33
N SER A 237 -12.15 -16.14 -18.53
CA SER A 237 -13.47 -15.75 -18.99
C SER A 237 -13.86 -14.43 -18.38
N THR A 238 -14.33 -13.51 -19.22
CA THR A 238 -14.85 -12.22 -18.79
C THR A 238 -16.35 -12.19 -18.99
N ILE A 239 -17.08 -11.96 -17.92
CA ILE A 239 -18.54 -11.88 -17.90
C ILE A 239 -18.92 -10.42 -17.64
N ILE A 240 -19.84 -9.91 -18.44
CA ILE A 240 -20.28 -8.52 -18.38
C ILE A 240 -21.76 -8.49 -18.01
N PHE A 241 -22.09 -7.79 -16.94
CA PHE A 241 -23.44 -7.57 -16.49
C PHE A 241 -23.85 -6.12 -16.77
N PRO A 242 -24.88 -5.87 -17.59
CA PRO A 242 -25.45 -4.54 -17.69
C PRO A 242 -26.16 -4.20 -16.38
N VAL A 243 -25.87 -3.02 -15.84
CA VAL A 243 -26.54 -2.51 -14.65
C VAL A 243 -27.79 -1.75 -15.12
N THR A 244 -28.93 -2.44 -15.11
CA THR A 244 -30.20 -1.91 -15.62
C THR A 244 -30.93 -1.02 -14.61
N ALA A 245 -30.59 -1.11 -13.33
CA ALA A 245 -31.14 -0.24 -12.28
C ALA A 245 -30.29 1.02 -12.14
N VAL A 246 -30.92 2.17 -11.90
CA VAL A 246 -30.22 3.40 -11.53
C VAL A 246 -29.68 3.23 -10.11
N LEU A 247 -28.45 2.73 -9.99
CA LEU A 247 -27.73 2.67 -8.73
C LEU A 247 -27.11 4.06 -8.49
N THR A 248 -27.36 4.63 -7.31
CA THR A 248 -26.74 5.89 -6.90
C THR A 248 -26.35 5.79 -5.44
N GLY A 249 -25.21 6.38 -5.11
CA GLY A 249 -24.63 6.28 -3.78
C GLY A 249 -23.46 5.30 -3.76
N LYS A 250 -23.14 4.86 -2.56
CA LYS A 250 -22.00 4.00 -2.30
C LYS A 250 -22.47 2.55 -2.22
N HIS A 251 -21.82 1.68 -2.98
CA HIS A 251 -22.19 0.27 -3.11
C HIS A 251 -20.99 -0.62 -2.83
N LEU A 252 -21.22 -1.71 -2.10
CA LEU A 252 -20.25 -2.80 -1.96
C LEU A 252 -20.75 -4.00 -2.75
N PHE A 253 -20.13 -4.21 -3.92
CA PHE A 253 -20.35 -5.41 -4.72
C PHE A 253 -19.50 -6.54 -4.20
N LYS A 254 -20.14 -7.66 -3.89
CA LYS A 254 -19.48 -8.91 -3.56
C LYS A 254 -19.78 -9.92 -4.65
N THR A 255 -18.72 -10.42 -5.25
CA THR A 255 -18.79 -11.43 -6.29
C THR A 255 -18.27 -12.74 -5.72
N THR A 256 -19.11 -13.77 -5.73
CA THR A 256 -18.77 -15.12 -5.27
C THR A 256 -18.89 -16.08 -6.44
N PHE A 257 -17.79 -16.75 -6.75
CA PHE A 257 -17.72 -17.86 -7.69
C PHE A 257 -17.50 -19.13 -6.91
N PHE A 258 -18.43 -20.09 -7.02
CA PHE A 258 -18.34 -21.33 -6.27
C PHE A 258 -18.81 -22.53 -7.07
N ASN A 259 -18.27 -23.71 -6.74
CA ASN A 259 -18.82 -25.00 -7.12
C ASN A 259 -19.09 -25.86 -5.87
N SER A 260 -20.17 -26.65 -5.89
CA SER A 260 -20.49 -27.64 -4.87
C SER A 260 -19.56 -28.86 -4.89
N ASP A 261 -19.05 -29.25 -6.06
CA ASP A 261 -18.44 -30.59 -6.26
C ASP A 261 -16.91 -30.58 -6.26
N SER A 262 -16.31 -29.43 -6.55
CA SER A 262 -14.88 -29.17 -6.47
C SER A 262 -14.73 -27.94 -5.60
N SER A 263 -13.76 -27.91 -4.68
CA SER A 263 -13.44 -26.79 -3.78
C SER A 263 -12.95 -25.52 -4.50
N LEU A 264 -13.53 -25.20 -5.65
CA LEU A 264 -13.37 -23.98 -6.43
C LEU A 264 -14.24 -22.92 -5.78
N LEU A 265 -13.58 -21.99 -5.12
CA LEU A 265 -14.21 -20.88 -4.46
C LEU A 265 -13.31 -19.66 -4.67
N ALA A 266 -13.88 -18.61 -5.22
CA ALA A 266 -13.23 -17.31 -5.34
C ALA A 266 -14.21 -16.22 -4.94
N GLN A 267 -13.72 -15.24 -4.18
CA GLN A 267 -14.52 -14.09 -3.75
C GLN A 267 -13.76 -12.80 -4.01
N ASN A 268 -14.47 -11.77 -4.45
CA ASN A 268 -13.94 -10.43 -4.59
C ASN A 268 -14.96 -9.40 -4.10
N PHE A 269 -14.45 -8.34 -3.50
CA PHE A 269 -15.20 -7.22 -2.97
C PHE A 269 -14.79 -5.94 -3.69
N THR A 270 -15.76 -5.16 -4.16
CA THR A 270 -15.51 -3.94 -4.91
C THR A 270 -16.43 -2.84 -4.41
N VAL A 271 -15.83 -1.80 -3.82
CA VAL A 271 -16.56 -0.58 -3.44
C VAL A 271 -16.61 0.37 -4.62
N VAL A 272 -17.80 0.87 -4.90
CA VAL A 272 -18.06 1.79 -6.00
C VAL A 272 -18.92 2.93 -5.49
N THR A 273 -18.53 4.17 -5.77
CA THR A 273 -19.36 5.36 -5.57
C THR A 273 -19.96 5.76 -6.92
N ILE A 274 -21.28 5.66 -7.06
CA ILE A 274 -22.00 6.00 -8.29
C ILE A 274 -22.72 7.33 -8.07
N HIS A 275 -22.30 8.36 -8.80
CA HIS A 275 -22.91 9.69 -8.70
C HIS A 275 -24.27 9.75 -9.42
N PRO A 276 -25.26 10.49 -8.89
CA PRO A 276 -26.52 10.70 -9.58
C PRO A 276 -26.31 11.44 -10.89
N LYS A 277 -26.91 10.94 -11.98
CA LYS A 277 -26.94 11.65 -13.27
C LYS A 277 -27.97 12.79 -13.28
N GLN A 278 -28.98 12.71 -12.42
CA GLN A 278 -30.03 13.73 -12.24
C GLN A 278 -30.30 13.92 -10.75
N PHE A 279 -30.66 15.16 -10.38
CA PHE A 279 -31.04 15.57 -9.04
C PHE A 279 -32.46 16.12 -9.08
N THR A 280 -33.22 15.93 -8.01
CA THR A 280 -34.59 16.41 -7.94
C THR A 280 -34.74 17.48 -6.87
N TYR A 281 -35.55 18.51 -7.16
CA TYR A 281 -35.73 19.61 -6.22
C TYR A 281 -37.18 20.09 -6.10
N VAL A 282 -37.49 20.72 -4.97
CA VAL A 282 -38.75 21.42 -4.71
C VAL A 282 -38.46 22.77 -4.06
N ILE A 283 -39.31 23.75 -4.34
CA ILE A 283 -39.20 25.12 -3.80
C ILE A 283 -40.44 25.40 -2.95
N HIS A 284 -40.22 25.84 -1.72
CA HIS A 284 -41.21 26.29 -0.76
C HIS A 284 -41.05 27.79 -0.52
N SER A 285 -41.82 28.59 -1.26
CA SER A 285 -41.82 30.05 -1.11
C SER A 285 -43.23 30.57 -0.77
N PRO A 286 -43.39 31.39 0.28
CA PRO A 286 -44.66 32.02 0.61
C PRO A 286 -45.02 33.16 -0.34
N ALA A 287 -44.02 33.81 -0.94
CA ALA A 287 -44.16 34.93 -1.89
C ALA A 287 -43.01 34.93 -2.91
N PRO A 288 -43.16 35.56 -4.09
CA PRO A 288 -42.05 35.77 -5.01
C PRO A 288 -41.01 36.73 -4.39
N SER A 289 -39.72 36.45 -4.60
CA SER A 289 -38.61 37.32 -4.17
C SER A 289 -37.50 37.36 -5.21
N LEU A 290 -36.68 38.42 -5.18
CA LEU A 290 -35.51 38.53 -6.06
C LEU A 290 -34.47 37.44 -5.76
N ASP A 291 -34.28 37.08 -4.48
CA ASP A 291 -33.40 35.98 -4.08
C ASP A 291 -33.84 34.65 -4.71
N LEU A 292 -35.14 34.38 -4.69
CA LEU A 292 -35.71 33.19 -5.33
C LEU A 292 -35.51 33.22 -6.86
N ARG A 293 -35.69 34.38 -7.50
CA ARG A 293 -35.50 34.53 -8.94
C ARG A 293 -34.07 34.22 -9.35
N PHE A 294 -33.08 34.82 -8.70
CA PHE A 294 -31.66 34.61 -9.01
C PHE A 294 -31.25 33.16 -8.78
N PHE A 295 -31.65 32.56 -7.65
CA PHE A 295 -31.35 31.16 -7.38
C PHE A 295 -32.04 30.21 -8.37
N THR A 296 -33.29 30.48 -8.76
CA THR A 296 -34.00 29.67 -9.77
C THR A 296 -33.35 29.81 -11.14
N GLN A 297 -32.86 31.00 -11.51
CA GLN A 297 -32.13 31.21 -12.77
C GLN A 297 -30.81 30.45 -12.80
N ALA A 298 -30.07 30.42 -11.70
CA ALA A 298 -28.89 29.58 -11.57
C ALA A 298 -29.25 28.08 -11.70
N LEU A 299 -30.30 27.61 -11.01
CA LEU A 299 -30.78 26.22 -11.14
C LEU A 299 -31.16 25.85 -12.59
N MET A 300 -31.75 26.78 -13.36
CA MET A 300 -32.10 26.53 -14.76
C MET A 300 -30.87 26.35 -15.67
N LYS A 301 -29.67 26.83 -15.27
CA LYS A 301 -28.41 26.54 -15.98
C LYS A 301 -27.93 25.09 -15.77
N HIS A 302 -28.49 24.38 -14.79
CA HIS A 302 -28.14 23.00 -14.47
C HIS A 302 -29.24 22.03 -14.93
N PRO A 303 -29.19 21.51 -16.18
CA PRO A 303 -30.21 20.61 -16.72
C PRO A 303 -30.32 19.28 -15.95
N GLU A 304 -29.33 18.92 -15.14
CA GLU A 304 -29.39 17.77 -14.26
C GLU A 304 -30.41 17.92 -13.11
N PHE A 305 -30.80 19.14 -12.73
CA PHE A 305 -31.79 19.40 -11.69
C PHE A 305 -33.21 19.45 -12.25
N LYS A 306 -34.10 18.58 -11.74
CA LYS A 306 -35.50 18.50 -12.17
C LYS A 306 -36.46 18.78 -11.03
N LYS A 307 -37.47 19.60 -11.30
CA LYS A 307 -38.52 19.91 -10.33
C LYS A 307 -39.41 18.67 -10.09
N THR A 308 -39.72 18.37 -8.84
CA THR A 308 -40.55 17.21 -8.44
C THR A 308 -41.51 17.55 -7.29
N SER A 309 -42.25 16.55 -6.80
CA SER A 309 -43.09 16.65 -5.61
C SER A 309 -42.26 16.53 -4.31
N PRO A 310 -42.69 17.15 -3.18
CA PRO A 310 -41.89 17.19 -1.95
C PRO A 310 -41.43 15.83 -1.41
N GLY A 311 -42.23 14.78 -1.60
CA GLY A 311 -41.92 13.43 -1.11
C GLY A 311 -40.83 12.69 -1.91
N LEU A 312 -40.42 13.24 -3.06
CA LEU A 312 -39.44 12.63 -3.97
C LEU A 312 -38.22 13.53 -4.21
N ALA A 313 -38.13 14.69 -3.56
CA ALA A 313 -37.09 15.68 -3.81
C ALA A 313 -35.79 15.37 -3.05
N ASP A 314 -34.66 15.35 -3.76
CA ASP A 314 -33.32 15.30 -3.15
C ASP A 314 -32.97 16.65 -2.46
N LEU A 315 -33.52 17.77 -2.97
CA LEU A 315 -33.27 19.13 -2.47
C LEU A 315 -34.59 19.87 -2.19
N SER A 316 -34.78 20.34 -0.97
CA SER A 316 -35.92 21.18 -0.57
C SER A 316 -35.44 22.59 -0.24
N ILE A 317 -35.84 23.56 -1.07
CA ILE A 317 -35.42 24.96 -0.93
C ILE A 317 -36.53 25.75 -0.23
N PHE A 318 -36.18 26.45 0.83
CA PHE A 318 -37.08 27.29 1.61
C PHE A 318 -36.65 28.74 1.50
N THR A 319 -37.61 29.61 1.18
CA THR A 319 -37.40 31.06 1.06
C THR A 319 -38.41 31.80 1.93
N GLY A 320 -38.01 32.92 2.54
CA GLY A 320 -38.87 33.77 3.38
C GLY A 320 -39.32 33.15 4.71
N SER A 321 -40.12 33.87 5.49
CA SER A 321 -40.64 33.36 6.77
C SER A 321 -41.77 32.34 6.55
N GLN A 322 -41.71 31.21 7.27
CA GLN A 322 -42.61 30.07 7.10
C GLN A 322 -43.19 29.65 8.45
N ASN A 323 -44.44 30.04 8.73
CA ASN A 323 -45.10 29.71 10.01
C ASN A 323 -45.36 28.20 10.20
N ASN A 324 -45.39 27.42 9.11
CA ASN A 324 -45.68 25.98 9.10
C ASN A 324 -44.46 25.11 8.70
N LEU A 325 -43.24 25.60 8.92
CA LEU A 325 -42.00 24.94 8.45
C LEU A 325 -41.90 23.47 8.88
N ARG A 326 -42.25 23.16 10.14
CA ARG A 326 -42.22 21.80 10.68
C ARG A 326 -43.20 20.85 9.96
N ALA A 327 -44.38 21.32 9.60
CA ALA A 327 -45.39 20.53 8.89
C ALA A 327 -44.99 20.23 7.44
N ILE A 328 -44.30 21.17 6.78
CA ILE A 328 -43.78 20.98 5.42
C ILE A 328 -42.65 19.94 5.44
N ILE A 329 -41.76 20.01 6.43
CA ILE A 329 -40.63 19.09 6.58
C ILE A 329 -41.08 17.65 6.87
N GLY A 330 -42.21 17.48 7.56
CA GLY A 330 -42.83 16.15 7.73
C GLY A 330 -43.23 15.47 6.41
N LYS A 331 -43.36 16.22 5.30
CA LYS A 331 -43.71 15.69 3.97
C LYS A 331 -42.50 15.47 3.06
N ILE A 332 -41.30 15.82 3.51
CA ILE A 332 -40.06 15.74 2.73
C ILE A 332 -39.34 14.42 3.03
N GLN A 333 -38.73 13.84 1.99
CA GLN A 333 -37.94 12.61 2.10
C GLN A 333 -36.89 12.71 3.23
N PRO A 334 -36.70 11.65 4.04
CA PRO A 334 -35.74 11.67 5.16
C PRO A 334 -34.30 12.01 4.78
N ASN A 335 -33.91 11.73 3.54
CA ASN A 335 -32.57 11.94 3.02
C ASN A 335 -32.45 13.19 2.11
N ALA A 336 -33.45 14.06 2.12
CA ALA A 336 -33.38 15.31 1.36
C ALA A 336 -32.48 16.34 2.05
N VAL A 337 -31.76 17.13 1.26
CA VAL A 337 -31.04 18.31 1.74
C VAL A 337 -32.02 19.48 1.87
N CYS A 338 -32.05 20.14 3.01
CA CYS A 338 -32.86 21.34 3.26
C CYS A 338 -32.02 22.60 3.06
N ALA A 339 -32.32 23.42 2.05
CA ALA A 339 -31.65 24.70 1.82
C ALA A 339 -32.53 25.86 2.29
N PHE A 340 -32.12 26.57 3.34
CA PHE A 340 -32.80 27.75 3.88
C PHE A 340 -32.15 29.03 3.35
N LEU A 341 -32.87 29.77 2.51
CA LEU A 341 -32.41 31.00 1.87
C LEU A 341 -33.08 32.22 2.52
N GLY A 342 -32.36 32.91 3.41
CA GLY A 342 -32.84 34.13 4.06
C GLY A 342 -34.07 33.93 4.97
N VAL A 343 -34.28 32.69 5.47
CA VAL A 343 -35.45 32.28 6.24
C VAL A 343 -35.34 32.73 7.72
N SER A 344 -36.45 33.22 8.27
CA SER A 344 -36.59 33.51 9.71
C SER A 344 -37.78 32.77 10.33
N GLN A 345 -37.58 32.23 11.54
CA GLN A 345 -38.62 31.54 12.31
C GLN A 345 -39.58 32.51 13.06
N CYS A 346 -39.18 33.77 13.28
CA CYS A 346 -39.96 34.75 14.04
C CYS A 346 -40.46 35.91 13.16
N GLY A 347 -40.98 35.61 11.96
CA GLY A 347 -41.38 36.63 10.97
C GLY A 347 -40.19 37.38 10.35
N ASP A 348 -40.45 38.48 9.64
CA ASP A 348 -39.45 39.26 8.88
C ASP A 348 -38.52 40.14 9.75
N SER A 349 -38.36 39.78 11.03
CA SER A 349 -37.48 40.49 11.96
C SER A 349 -36.01 40.33 11.56
N SER A 350 -35.38 41.43 11.17
CA SER A 350 -33.99 41.46 10.70
C SER A 350 -33.25 42.72 11.14
N THR A 351 -31.93 42.64 11.25
CA THR A 351 -31.05 43.77 11.53
C THR A 351 -30.29 44.17 10.27
N VAL A 352 -30.27 45.46 9.97
CA VAL A 352 -29.53 45.98 8.80
C VAL A 352 -28.05 46.09 9.15
N VAL A 353 -27.20 45.53 8.28
CA VAL A 353 -25.74 45.73 8.39
C VAL A 353 -25.41 47.09 7.80
N ARG A 354 -25.04 48.06 8.65
CA ARG A 354 -24.55 49.38 8.22
C ARG A 354 -23.03 49.42 8.39
N ASP A 355 -22.35 50.00 7.41
CA ASP A 355 -20.93 50.37 7.26
C ASP A 355 -19.88 49.71 8.18
N HIS A 356 -18.74 49.31 7.61
CA HIS A 356 -17.61 48.63 8.26
C HIS A 356 -17.93 47.18 8.68
N PHE A 357 -17.90 46.30 7.68
CA PHE A 357 -18.04 44.85 7.85
C PHE A 357 -16.81 44.13 7.29
N LYS A 358 -16.53 42.94 7.81
CA LYS A 358 -15.52 42.03 7.25
C LYS A 358 -16.14 40.65 7.11
N ILE A 359 -16.11 40.12 5.89
CA ILE A 359 -16.49 38.73 5.63
C ILE A 359 -15.24 37.87 5.80
N THR A 360 -15.37 36.80 6.57
CA THR A 360 -14.30 35.81 6.77
C THR A 360 -14.80 34.43 6.36
N LYS A 361 -13.90 33.65 5.75
CA LYS A 361 -14.11 32.24 5.44
C LYS A 361 -13.52 31.40 6.57
N ASP A 362 -14.29 30.45 7.05
CA ASP A 362 -13.81 29.42 7.96
C ASP A 362 -13.22 28.27 7.13
N GLN A 363 -11.98 27.87 7.43
CA GLN A 363 -11.25 26.83 6.70
C GLN A 363 -11.62 25.41 7.14
N SER A 364 -12.44 25.27 8.20
CA SER A 364 -12.76 23.99 8.85
C SER A 364 -13.64 23.04 8.01
N TYR A 365 -14.20 23.51 6.90
CA TYR A 365 -15.06 22.72 6.01
C TYR A 365 -14.86 23.16 4.56
N ILE A 366 -14.29 22.28 3.72
CA ILE A 366 -14.10 22.53 2.29
C ILE A 366 -14.84 21.44 1.52
N PRO A 367 -16.10 21.66 1.12
CA PRO A 367 -16.62 20.98 -0.06
C PRO A 367 -15.73 21.40 -1.22
N GLN A 368 -15.27 20.45 -2.04
CA GLN A 368 -14.48 20.74 -3.23
C GLN A 368 -15.37 21.38 -4.29
N VAL A 369 -15.70 22.65 -4.09
CA VAL A 369 -16.45 23.44 -5.06
C VAL A 369 -15.46 23.95 -6.10
N PRO A 370 -15.76 23.85 -7.41
CA PRO A 370 -14.80 24.09 -8.49
C PRO A 370 -14.30 25.54 -8.63
N PHE A 371 -14.80 26.48 -7.83
CA PHE A 371 -14.43 27.90 -7.92
C PHE A 371 -14.43 28.59 -6.55
N THR A 372 -13.62 29.64 -6.43
CA THR A 372 -13.46 30.44 -5.21
C THR A 372 -14.12 31.79 -5.38
N ILE A 373 -14.95 32.21 -4.42
CA ILE A 373 -15.59 33.53 -4.45
C ILE A 373 -14.62 34.56 -3.85
N PRO A 374 -14.25 35.64 -4.58
CA PRO A 374 -13.46 36.72 -4.01
C PRO A 374 -14.29 37.48 -2.96
N LEU A 375 -13.97 37.27 -1.69
CA LEU A 375 -14.74 37.83 -0.57
C LEU A 375 -14.68 39.36 -0.50
N ALA A 376 -13.64 39.97 -1.06
CA ALA A 376 -13.45 41.41 -1.11
C ALA A 376 -14.48 42.12 -2.01
N ASP A 377 -15.05 41.40 -2.98
CA ASP A 377 -15.99 41.95 -3.96
C ASP A 377 -17.46 41.79 -3.53
N LEU A 378 -17.71 41.10 -2.41
CA LEU A 378 -19.06 40.85 -1.93
C LEU A 378 -19.60 42.08 -1.20
N PRO A 379 -20.80 42.56 -1.56
CA PRO A 379 -21.42 43.69 -0.87
C PRO A 379 -21.85 43.30 0.54
N PRO A 380 -22.11 44.28 1.43
CA PRO A 380 -22.66 43.97 2.75
C PRO A 380 -23.96 43.16 2.63
N PRO A 381 -24.21 42.17 3.50
CA PRO A 381 -25.50 41.53 3.61
C PRO A 381 -26.61 42.56 3.84
N SER A 382 -27.73 42.48 3.12
CA SER A 382 -28.76 43.52 3.16
C SER A 382 -29.45 43.58 4.53
N ALA A 383 -29.73 42.41 5.09
CA ALA A 383 -30.29 42.26 6.43
C ALA A 383 -29.93 40.90 7.01
N LEU A 384 -29.73 40.84 8.32
CA LEU A 384 -29.45 39.61 9.08
C LEU A 384 -30.72 39.21 9.84
N PRO A 385 -31.31 38.02 9.57
CA PRO A 385 -32.48 37.55 10.30
C PRO A 385 -32.16 37.39 11.79
N ILE A 386 -33.05 37.86 12.66
CA ILE A 386 -32.88 37.79 14.12
C ILE A 386 -33.09 36.35 14.60
N CYS A 387 -34.15 35.70 14.13
CA CYS A 387 -34.43 34.30 14.40
C CYS A 387 -34.09 33.44 13.18
N ARG A 388 -33.49 32.27 13.40
CA ARG A 388 -33.04 31.38 12.33
C ARG A 388 -33.47 29.95 12.60
N PRO A 389 -33.53 29.08 11.58
CA PRO A 389 -33.58 27.65 11.80
C PRO A 389 -32.47 27.20 12.76
N GLU A 390 -32.83 26.52 13.84
CA GLU A 390 -31.85 25.90 14.74
C GLU A 390 -31.25 24.68 14.03
N LEU A 391 -29.94 24.75 13.80
CA LEU A 391 -29.16 23.66 13.22
C LEU A 391 -28.35 22.95 14.31
N GLU A 392 -28.34 21.63 14.27
CA GLU A 392 -27.43 20.79 15.04
C GLU A 392 -26.11 20.60 14.28
N ASN A 393 -24.99 20.37 14.99
CA ASN A 393 -23.67 20.08 14.42
C ASN A 393 -23.15 21.11 13.39
N VAL A 394 -23.42 22.39 13.64
CA VAL A 394 -23.16 23.49 12.70
C VAL A 394 -21.68 23.59 12.31
N SER A 395 -21.45 23.68 11.01
CA SER A 395 -20.19 24.08 10.38
C SER A 395 -20.40 25.40 9.66
N THR A 396 -19.79 26.47 10.16
CA THR A 396 -19.83 27.78 9.48
C THR A 396 -18.86 27.77 8.31
N ILE A 397 -19.29 28.30 7.15
CA ILE A 397 -18.46 28.47 5.95
C ILE A 397 -18.06 29.93 5.79
N LEU A 398 -19.05 30.85 5.91
CA LEU A 398 -18.84 32.28 5.84
C LEU A 398 -19.42 32.95 7.08
N SER A 399 -18.69 33.90 7.64
CA SER A 399 -19.18 34.75 8.72
C SER A 399 -18.92 36.22 8.43
N VAL A 400 -19.70 37.10 9.05
CA VAL A 400 -19.49 38.53 9.02
C VAL A 400 -19.20 39.05 10.41
N SER A 401 -18.17 39.87 10.55
CA SER A 401 -17.95 40.69 11.73
C SER A 401 -18.18 42.16 11.40
N SER A 402 -18.85 42.88 12.28
CA SER A 402 -19.01 44.33 12.26
C SER A 402 -18.53 44.90 13.59
N ILE A 403 -18.15 46.18 13.60
CA ILE A 403 -17.70 46.91 14.80
C ILE A 403 -18.74 46.84 15.94
N ARG A 404 -20.04 46.68 15.60
CA ARG A 404 -21.14 46.60 16.59
C ARG A 404 -21.46 45.18 17.07
N THR A 405 -20.91 44.14 16.46
CA THR A 405 -21.17 42.73 16.83
C THR A 405 -19.93 42.16 17.52
N THR A 406 -20.05 41.79 18.81
CA THR A 406 -18.94 41.25 19.61
C THR A 406 -18.51 39.85 19.16
N ALA A 407 -19.37 39.11 18.46
CA ALA A 407 -19.09 37.79 17.89
C ALA A 407 -19.40 37.75 16.38
N PRO A 408 -18.63 36.99 15.57
CA PRO A 408 -18.89 36.84 14.15
C PRO A 408 -20.24 36.18 13.90
N TYR A 409 -21.07 36.78 13.05
CA TYR A 409 -22.38 36.28 12.69
C TYR A 409 -22.25 35.30 11.50
N PRO A 410 -22.71 34.04 11.60
CA PRO A 410 -22.58 33.09 10.50
C PRO A 410 -23.56 33.43 9.38
N LEU A 411 -23.03 33.71 8.18
CA LEU A 411 -23.78 34.03 6.97
C LEU A 411 -24.14 32.78 6.18
N LEU A 412 -23.19 31.86 6.05
CA LEU A 412 -23.37 30.58 5.36
C LEU A 412 -22.93 29.47 6.29
N SER A 413 -23.80 28.51 6.55
CA SER A 413 -23.51 27.39 7.43
C SER A 413 -24.18 26.11 6.94
N THR A 414 -23.53 24.99 7.19
CA THR A 414 -24.12 23.66 7.05
C THR A 414 -24.38 23.06 8.42
N GLY A 415 -25.31 22.12 8.52
CA GLY A 415 -25.63 21.44 9.76
C GLY A 415 -26.73 20.42 9.56
N MET A 416 -27.42 20.06 10.63
CA MET A 416 -28.57 19.15 10.61
C MET A 416 -29.82 19.88 11.08
N PHE A 417 -30.92 19.77 10.35
CA PHE A 417 -32.23 20.27 10.74
C PHE A 417 -33.22 19.10 10.80
N MET A 418 -33.78 18.80 11.97
CA MET A 418 -34.70 17.66 12.16
C MET A 418 -34.18 16.36 11.52
N SER A 419 -32.92 16.01 11.82
CA SER A 419 -32.19 14.85 11.30
C SER A 419 -31.94 14.83 9.78
N ARG A 420 -32.12 15.95 9.07
CA ARG A 420 -31.77 16.11 7.64
C ARG A 420 -30.57 17.01 7.46
N PRO A 421 -29.68 16.75 6.49
CA PRO A 421 -28.63 17.70 6.13
C PRO A 421 -29.24 19.03 5.71
N ALA A 422 -28.69 20.13 6.22
CA ALA A 422 -29.23 21.46 5.99
C ALA A 422 -28.14 22.46 5.61
N LEU A 423 -28.44 23.26 4.60
CA LEU A 423 -27.68 24.43 4.19
C LEU A 423 -28.47 25.67 4.63
N GLN A 424 -27.81 26.62 5.26
CA GLN A 424 -28.45 27.84 5.74
C GLN A 424 -27.69 29.09 5.29
N VAL A 425 -28.40 29.94 4.54
CA VAL A 425 -28.01 31.29 4.17
C VAL A 425 -28.72 32.26 5.12
N SER A 426 -27.99 32.76 6.10
CA SER A 426 -28.50 33.61 7.18
C SER A 426 -28.44 35.09 6.83
N PHE A 427 -28.88 35.48 5.64
CA PHE A 427 -29.03 36.88 5.27
C PHE A 427 -30.03 37.05 4.13
N GLN A 428 -30.55 38.26 3.97
CA GLN A 428 -31.44 38.64 2.87
C GLN A 428 -30.71 39.44 1.79
N GLY A 429 -31.22 39.37 0.56
CA GLY A 429 -30.64 40.09 -0.57
C GLY A 429 -29.45 39.37 -1.20
N LEU A 430 -29.51 38.05 -1.24
CA LEU A 430 -28.62 37.18 -2.01
C LEU A 430 -28.47 37.63 -3.47
N TRP A 431 -29.55 38.13 -4.09
CA TRP A 431 -29.49 38.67 -5.45
C TRP A 431 -28.44 39.79 -5.62
N ARG A 432 -28.16 40.57 -4.56
CA ARG A 432 -27.14 41.62 -4.60
C ARG A 432 -25.74 41.03 -4.70
N TRP A 433 -25.51 39.86 -4.11
CA TRP A 433 -24.22 39.19 -4.14
C TRP A 433 -23.89 38.61 -5.53
N ASP A 434 -24.92 38.29 -6.32
CA ASP A 434 -24.75 37.92 -7.72
C ASP A 434 -24.64 39.13 -8.64
N PHE A 435 -25.36 40.23 -8.35
CA PHE A 435 -25.41 41.43 -9.20
C PHE A 435 -24.25 42.42 -8.98
N TRP A 436 -23.83 42.65 -7.73
CA TRP A 436 -22.84 43.68 -7.38
C TRP A 436 -21.45 43.44 -8.00
N PRO A 437 -20.88 42.22 -7.95
CA PRO A 437 -19.56 42.00 -8.56
C PRO A 437 -19.53 42.22 -10.07
N MET A 438 -20.66 42.05 -10.78
CA MET A 438 -20.78 42.42 -12.20
C MET A 438 -20.56 43.92 -12.44
N SER A 439 -20.95 44.76 -11.49
CA SER A 439 -20.84 46.21 -11.63
C SER A 439 -19.44 46.75 -11.34
N SER A 440 -18.63 46.02 -10.58
CA SER A 440 -17.33 46.49 -10.07
C SER A 440 -16.12 45.82 -10.73
N SER A 441 -16.17 44.52 -11.01
CA SER A 441 -14.97 43.74 -11.35
C SER A 441 -15.17 42.59 -12.34
N ARG A 442 -16.42 42.22 -12.69
CA ARG A 442 -16.73 41.04 -13.53
C ARG A 442 -17.40 41.40 -14.84
N GLY A 443 -17.18 40.58 -15.87
CA GLY A 443 -17.83 40.72 -17.18
C GLY A 443 -19.29 40.22 -17.18
N GLU A 444 -20.04 40.56 -18.22
CA GLU A 444 -21.46 40.18 -18.39
C GLU A 444 -21.70 38.66 -18.48
N GLU A 445 -20.64 37.86 -18.72
CA GLU A 445 -20.68 36.40 -18.83
C GLU A 445 -20.50 35.64 -17.50
N GLU A 446 -20.20 36.35 -16.40
CA GLU A 446 -20.09 35.76 -15.04
C GLU A 446 -21.35 35.92 -14.12
N PRO A 447 -22.61 35.90 -14.61
CA PRO A 447 -23.76 35.93 -13.72
C PRO A 447 -23.87 34.68 -12.84
N PHE A 448 -24.27 34.93 -11.59
CA PHE A 448 -24.71 33.94 -10.61
C PHE A 448 -23.62 33.18 -9.85
N LEU A 449 -22.36 33.65 -9.83
CA LEU A 449 -21.27 32.94 -9.15
C LEU A 449 -21.58 32.57 -7.68
N PHE A 450 -22.33 33.38 -6.93
CA PHE A 450 -22.69 33.01 -5.55
C PHE A 450 -23.82 31.96 -5.54
N SER A 451 -24.85 32.12 -6.36
CA SER A 451 -25.91 31.11 -6.49
C SER A 451 -25.39 29.76 -7.02
N GLU A 452 -24.48 29.77 -8.00
CA GLU A 452 -23.78 28.59 -8.52
C GLU A 452 -22.98 27.90 -7.40
N TYR A 453 -22.31 28.68 -6.54
CA TYR A 453 -21.58 28.12 -5.39
C TYR A 453 -22.53 27.37 -4.45
N LEU A 454 -23.70 27.94 -4.18
CA LEU A 454 -24.72 27.30 -3.35
C LEU A 454 -25.30 26.04 -4.01
N ILE A 455 -25.52 26.03 -5.32
CA ILE A 455 -26.00 24.85 -6.04
C ILE A 455 -24.95 23.74 -6.01
N ALA A 456 -23.69 24.07 -6.26
CA ALA A 456 -22.58 23.12 -6.15
C ALA A 456 -22.45 22.56 -4.73
N LEU A 457 -22.59 23.41 -3.71
CA LEU A 457 -22.62 22.99 -2.31
C LEU A 457 -23.80 22.04 -2.01
N CYS A 458 -25.01 22.38 -2.45
CA CYS A 458 -26.18 21.49 -2.34
C CYS A 458 -25.94 20.15 -3.06
N LYS A 459 -25.35 20.17 -4.25
CA LYS A 459 -25.03 18.96 -5.04
C LYS A 459 -24.06 18.05 -4.28
N GLU A 460 -22.98 18.59 -3.73
CA GLU A 460 -22.04 17.85 -2.90
C GLU A 460 -22.71 17.28 -1.64
N MET A 461 -23.57 18.06 -0.98
CA MET A 461 -24.32 17.58 0.17
C MET A 461 -25.28 16.42 -0.18
N ILE A 462 -25.95 16.49 -1.33
CA ILE A 462 -26.83 15.40 -1.80
C ILE A 462 -26.01 14.15 -2.09
N ILE A 463 -24.86 14.28 -2.77
CA ILE A 463 -23.96 13.17 -3.08
C ILE A 463 -23.43 12.54 -1.78
N ALA A 464 -22.97 13.36 -0.83
CA ALA A 464 -22.49 12.90 0.46
C ALA A 464 -23.57 12.18 1.27
N ASN A 465 -24.83 12.61 1.17
CA ASN A 465 -25.93 11.94 1.86
C ASN A 465 -26.31 10.59 1.24
N LYS A 466 -25.98 10.35 -0.03
CA LYS A 466 -26.13 9.03 -0.69
C LYS A 466 -24.98 8.06 -0.39
N GLY A 467 -23.92 8.52 0.30
CA GLY A 467 -22.74 7.72 0.68
C GLY A 467 -22.60 7.46 2.18
N SER A 468 -23.69 7.59 2.95
CA SER A 468 -23.70 7.46 4.42
C SER A 468 -23.37 6.06 4.94
N ASP A 469 -23.25 5.08 4.06
CA ASP A 469 -23.03 3.69 4.46
C ASP A 469 -21.58 3.42 4.86
N LEU A 470 -21.44 2.76 6.01
CA LEU A 470 -20.22 2.12 6.45
C LEU A 470 -20.09 0.79 5.71
N PHE A 471 -18.96 0.56 5.06
CA PHE A 471 -18.63 -0.76 4.51
C PHE A 471 -17.32 -1.25 5.09
N THR A 472 -17.31 -2.52 5.48
CA THR A 472 -16.11 -3.23 5.90
C THR A 472 -16.08 -4.55 5.15
N TYR A 473 -14.93 -4.93 4.59
CA TYR A 473 -14.80 -6.15 3.81
C TYR A 473 -13.37 -6.67 3.82
N PRO A 474 -13.17 -7.99 3.70
CA PRO A 474 -11.83 -8.56 3.63
C PRO A 474 -11.15 -8.14 2.32
N ASP A 475 -9.90 -7.70 2.42
CA ASP A 475 -9.02 -7.42 1.30
C ASP A 475 -8.01 -8.57 1.16
N PHE A 476 -8.30 -9.47 0.22
CA PHE A 476 -7.49 -10.66 -0.04
C PHE A 476 -6.19 -10.36 -0.82
N ASP A 477 -6.04 -9.18 -1.42
CA ASP A 477 -4.79 -8.82 -2.12
C ASP A 477 -3.69 -8.41 -1.14
N ARG A 478 -4.07 -8.05 0.08
CA ARG A 478 -3.17 -7.53 1.12
C ARG A 478 -3.00 -8.47 2.31
N SER A 479 -3.45 -9.73 2.20
CA SER A 479 -3.32 -10.70 3.29
C SER A 479 -1.86 -11.03 3.60
N GLU A 480 -1.47 -10.99 4.87
CA GLU A 480 -0.20 -11.53 5.38
C GLU A 480 -0.45 -12.92 5.98
N SER A 481 0.59 -13.76 6.10
CA SER A 481 0.44 -15.19 6.45
C SER A 481 -0.38 -15.46 7.73
N ASP A 482 -0.37 -14.50 8.67
CA ASP A 482 -0.92 -14.66 10.02
C ASP A 482 -2.07 -13.68 10.32
N SER A 483 -2.45 -12.81 9.37
CA SER A 483 -3.52 -11.83 9.58
C SER A 483 -4.38 -11.57 8.34
N LEU A 484 -5.68 -11.48 8.58
CA LEU A 484 -6.65 -11.03 7.61
C LEU A 484 -6.72 -9.50 7.64
N VAL A 485 -6.64 -8.88 6.47
CA VAL A 485 -6.79 -7.44 6.32
C VAL A 485 -8.22 -7.11 5.93
N PHE A 486 -8.86 -6.21 6.66
CA PHE A 486 -10.15 -5.64 6.32
C PHE A 486 -9.99 -4.23 5.80
N ALA A 487 -10.49 -3.98 4.60
CA ALA A 487 -10.69 -2.64 4.10
C ALA A 487 -11.96 -2.05 4.72
N VAL A 488 -11.87 -0.80 5.17
CA VAL A 488 -12.96 -0.03 5.77
C VAL A 488 -13.17 1.22 4.94
N SER A 489 -14.39 1.37 4.45
CA SER A 489 -14.85 2.54 3.73
C SER A 489 -15.80 3.32 4.62
N LEU A 490 -15.34 4.47 5.12
CA LEU A 490 -16.08 5.30 6.07
C LEU A 490 -17.29 6.00 5.45
N PRO A 491 -18.34 6.31 6.25
CA PRO A 491 -19.44 7.17 5.82
C PRO A 491 -18.96 8.56 5.37
N SER A 492 -19.51 9.08 4.27
CA SER A 492 -19.20 10.44 3.79
C SER A 492 -19.73 11.57 4.67
N GLU A 493 -20.57 11.27 5.66
CA GLU A 493 -21.06 12.25 6.65
C GLU A 493 -19.99 12.67 7.68
N LEU A 494 -18.93 11.88 7.85
CA LEU A 494 -17.89 12.17 8.84
C LEU A 494 -16.99 13.32 8.34
N LYS A 495 -16.70 14.31 9.20
CA LYS A 495 -15.82 15.42 8.81
C LYS A 495 -14.39 14.91 8.66
N LEU A 496 -13.61 15.48 7.73
CA LEU A 496 -12.20 15.12 7.54
C LEU A 496 -11.37 15.43 8.80
N SER A 497 -10.32 14.64 9.03
CA SER A 497 -9.36 14.80 10.12
C SER A 497 -9.94 14.67 11.53
N GLN A 498 -11.06 13.97 11.69
CA GLN A 498 -11.65 13.60 12.97
C GLN A 498 -11.21 12.18 13.38
N LEU A 499 -10.98 11.98 14.67
CA LEU A 499 -10.78 10.64 15.24
C LEU A 499 -12.13 9.96 15.48
N VAL A 500 -12.30 8.76 14.93
CA VAL A 500 -13.47 7.91 15.14
C VAL A 500 -13.04 6.50 15.58
N SER A 501 -13.82 5.90 16.48
CA SER A 501 -13.59 4.53 16.94
C SER A 501 -14.45 3.56 16.14
N LEU A 502 -13.81 2.57 15.51
CA LEU A 502 -14.48 1.45 14.85
C LEU A 502 -14.30 0.18 15.68
N ASP A 503 -15.42 -0.48 15.99
CA ASP A 503 -15.45 -1.79 16.61
C ASP A 503 -15.72 -2.84 15.52
N LEU A 504 -14.78 -3.78 15.30
CA LEU A 504 -14.91 -4.89 14.35
C LEU A 504 -14.93 -6.21 15.12
N ARG A 505 -16.02 -6.98 14.96
CA ARG A 505 -16.24 -8.26 15.61
C ARG A 505 -16.25 -9.37 14.56
N LEU A 506 -15.49 -10.42 14.77
CA LEU A 506 -15.56 -11.65 14.01
C LEU A 506 -16.45 -12.64 14.78
N LEU A 507 -17.39 -13.23 14.06
CA LEU A 507 -18.39 -14.16 14.54
C LEU A 507 -18.16 -15.51 13.85
N SER A 508 -18.28 -16.60 14.61
CA SER A 508 -18.27 -17.95 14.07
C SER A 508 -19.51 -18.21 13.22
N SER A 509 -19.53 -19.34 12.51
CA SER A 509 -20.72 -19.81 11.80
C SER A 509 -21.95 -20.03 12.70
N SER A 510 -21.75 -20.20 14.02
CA SER A 510 -22.83 -20.30 15.02
C SER A 510 -23.26 -18.95 15.60
N GLY A 511 -22.64 -17.85 15.17
CA GLY A 511 -22.94 -16.49 15.65
C GLY A 511 -22.21 -16.07 16.93
N GLU A 512 -21.33 -16.93 17.47
CA GLU A 512 -20.56 -16.61 18.67
C GLU A 512 -19.35 -15.74 18.34
N PRO A 513 -19.01 -14.72 19.15
CA PRO A 513 -17.86 -13.86 18.88
C PRO A 513 -16.55 -14.64 19.04
N VAL A 514 -15.82 -14.80 17.94
CA VAL A 514 -14.50 -15.44 17.89
C VAL A 514 -13.41 -14.43 18.25
N GLN A 515 -13.55 -13.18 17.79
CA GLN A 515 -12.55 -12.15 18.00
C GLN A 515 -13.16 -10.75 17.94
N MET A 516 -12.56 -9.80 18.66
CA MET A 516 -12.94 -8.38 18.59
C MET A 516 -11.68 -7.53 18.43
N SER A 517 -11.79 -6.50 17.60
CA SER A 517 -10.78 -5.47 17.41
C SER A 517 -11.42 -4.10 17.50
N GLN A 518 -10.81 -3.21 18.28
CA GLN A 518 -11.20 -1.81 18.35
C GLN A 518 -10.06 -0.97 17.78
N SER A 519 -10.37 -0.16 16.77
CA SER A 519 -9.38 0.66 16.06
C SER A 519 -9.80 2.12 16.05
N GLN A 520 -8.84 3.01 16.34
CA GLN A 520 -9.03 4.45 16.13
C GLN A 520 -8.61 4.80 14.70
N LEU A 521 -9.53 5.39 13.95
CA LEU A 521 -9.32 5.81 12.57
C LEU A 521 -9.40 7.33 12.52
N THR A 522 -8.47 7.96 11.83
CA THR A 522 -8.60 9.36 11.45
C THR A 522 -9.38 9.41 10.14
N THR A 523 -10.48 10.14 10.07
CA THR A 523 -11.32 10.27 8.89
C THR A 523 -10.57 11.00 7.78
N THR A 524 -9.77 10.24 7.03
CA THR A 524 -9.15 10.68 5.79
C THR A 524 -10.06 10.25 4.64
N GLY A 525 -10.08 10.98 3.52
CA GLY A 525 -10.90 10.60 2.34
C GLY A 525 -10.46 9.30 1.65
N SER A 526 -9.66 8.47 2.32
CA SER A 526 -9.03 7.24 1.83
C SER A 526 -9.60 5.99 2.52
N LEU A 527 -9.39 4.83 1.89
CA LEU A 527 -9.70 3.53 2.50
C LEU A 527 -8.77 3.26 3.69
N HIS A 528 -9.36 2.81 4.79
CA HIS A 528 -8.62 2.36 5.98
C HIS A 528 -8.45 0.85 5.97
N TYR A 529 -7.39 0.35 6.60
CA TYR A 529 -7.11 -1.08 6.69
C TYR A 529 -6.94 -1.50 8.14
N ILE A 530 -7.62 -2.56 8.53
CA ILE A 530 -7.55 -3.14 9.87
C ILE A 530 -7.04 -4.56 9.74
N LYS A 531 -5.99 -4.89 10.49
CA LYS A 531 -5.45 -6.24 10.55
C LYS A 531 -6.06 -6.99 11.71
N ILE A 532 -6.55 -8.20 11.47
CA ILE A 532 -7.02 -9.11 12.52
C ILE A 532 -6.32 -10.47 12.35
N PRO A 533 -5.80 -11.06 13.43
CA PRO A 533 -5.27 -12.43 13.42
C PRO A 533 -6.20 -13.43 12.72
N PHE A 534 -5.62 -14.37 11.99
CA PHE A 534 -6.36 -15.30 11.15
C PHE A 534 -7.24 -16.27 11.97
N PRO A 535 -8.58 -16.30 11.77
CA PRO A 535 -9.43 -17.28 12.45
C PRO A 535 -9.33 -18.65 11.79
N ARG A 536 -9.59 -19.73 12.54
CA ARG A 536 -9.51 -21.11 12.04
C ARG A 536 -10.78 -21.59 11.33
N ASP A 537 -11.89 -20.87 11.46
CA ASP A 537 -13.19 -21.27 10.91
C ASP A 537 -13.24 -21.09 9.39
N SER A 538 -13.97 -21.96 8.68
CA SER A 538 -14.09 -21.94 7.21
C SER A 538 -15.08 -20.91 6.68
N ILE A 539 -16.03 -20.48 7.50
CA ILE A 539 -16.96 -19.39 7.22
C ILE A 539 -16.85 -18.43 8.39
N ILE A 540 -16.54 -17.17 8.10
CA ILE A 540 -16.44 -16.12 9.10
C ILE A 540 -17.52 -15.09 8.79
N CYS A 541 -18.36 -14.83 9.78
CA CYS A 541 -19.23 -13.67 9.78
C CYS A 541 -18.54 -12.53 10.51
N TYR A 542 -18.82 -11.29 10.17
CA TYR A 542 -18.23 -10.15 10.84
C TYR A 542 -19.23 -9.00 10.94
N GLU A 543 -19.15 -8.26 12.05
CA GLU A 543 -19.94 -7.05 12.32
C GLU A 543 -18.98 -5.89 12.58
N ALA A 544 -19.08 -4.83 11.79
CA ALA A 544 -18.42 -3.56 12.02
C ALA A 544 -19.43 -2.55 12.57
N SER A 545 -19.07 -1.83 13.63
CA SER A 545 -19.89 -0.75 14.16
C SER A 545 -19.06 0.49 14.47
N LEU A 546 -19.60 1.66 14.09
CA LEU A 546 -19.00 2.96 14.32
C LEU A 546 -20.04 3.85 15.01
N LYS A 547 -19.66 4.47 16.13
CA LYS A 547 -20.51 5.45 16.83
C LYS A 547 -19.94 6.85 16.63
N HIS A 548 -20.78 7.76 16.15
CA HIS A 548 -20.43 9.18 16.03
C HIS A 548 -21.61 10.05 16.43
N GLY A 549 -21.45 10.82 17.52
CA GLY A 549 -22.56 11.55 18.14
C GLY A 549 -23.69 10.61 18.56
N ASN A 550 -24.92 10.92 18.14
CA ASN A 550 -26.11 10.11 18.40
C ASN A 550 -26.38 9.03 17.33
N LYS A 551 -25.55 8.95 16.27
CA LYS A 551 -25.72 7.97 15.19
C LYS A 551 -24.80 6.77 15.39
N GLN A 552 -25.34 5.59 15.12
CA GLN A 552 -24.59 4.34 15.06
C GLN A 552 -24.66 3.78 13.64
N PHE A 553 -23.51 3.62 13.00
CA PHE A 553 -23.36 2.95 11.73
C PHE A 553 -23.01 1.49 11.98
N LYS A 554 -23.65 0.57 11.28
CA LYS A 554 -23.41 -0.86 11.38
C LYS A 554 -23.33 -1.48 10.00
N TYR A 555 -22.39 -2.41 9.84
CA TYR A 555 -22.27 -3.26 8.67
C TYR A 555 -22.00 -4.69 9.11
N GLN A 556 -22.64 -5.66 8.46
CA GLN A 556 -22.41 -7.08 8.74
C GLN A 556 -22.36 -7.84 7.42
N ASP A 557 -21.48 -8.82 7.29
CA ASP A 557 -21.45 -9.77 6.17
C ASP A 557 -20.70 -11.04 6.60
N CYS A 558 -20.74 -12.09 5.78
CA CYS A 558 -19.99 -13.32 5.99
C CYS A 558 -19.20 -13.70 4.74
N PHE A 559 -17.99 -14.20 4.88
CA PHE A 559 -17.18 -14.68 3.76
C PHE A 559 -16.62 -16.06 4.06
N PHE A 560 -16.20 -16.75 3.00
CA PHE A 560 -15.57 -18.05 3.13
C PHE A 560 -14.08 -17.86 3.35
N ASN A 561 -13.61 -18.36 4.48
CA ASN A 561 -12.23 -18.33 4.93
C ASN A 561 -11.49 -19.61 4.56
N GLN A 562 -11.64 -20.05 3.32
CA GLN A 562 -10.65 -20.96 2.75
C GLN A 562 -9.54 -20.06 2.24
N TYR A 563 -8.27 -20.31 2.64
CA TYR A 563 -7.09 -19.75 1.99
C TYR A 563 -7.38 -19.81 0.50
N MET A 564 -7.76 -18.68 -0.10
CA MET A 564 -8.02 -18.66 -1.53
C MET A 564 -6.73 -19.21 -2.10
N ASN A 565 -6.80 -20.34 -2.79
CA ASN A 565 -5.62 -21.06 -3.26
C ASN A 565 -4.95 -20.26 -4.40
N ARG A 566 -4.82 -18.93 -4.27
CA ARG A 566 -4.09 -18.02 -5.13
C ARG A 566 -2.61 -18.36 -5.16
N GLU A 567 -2.04 -18.96 -4.10
CA GLU A 567 -0.71 -19.58 -4.21
C GLU A 567 -0.68 -20.71 -5.25
N ARG A 568 -1.81 -21.38 -5.52
CA ARG A 568 -1.97 -22.32 -6.64
C ARG A 568 -2.34 -21.64 -7.96
N SER A 569 -2.60 -20.33 -7.98
CA SER A 569 -2.82 -19.58 -9.23
C SER A 569 -1.53 -19.32 -10.00
N VAL A 570 -0.38 -19.57 -9.38
CA VAL A 570 0.92 -19.62 -10.03
C VAL A 570 0.94 -20.84 -10.95
N GLY A 571 0.45 -20.65 -12.17
CA GLY A 571 0.26 -21.68 -13.19
C GLY A 571 1.56 -22.18 -13.85
N THR A 572 2.70 -21.55 -13.54
CA THR A 572 4.01 -21.85 -14.15
C THR A 572 5.15 -21.45 -13.22
N GLN A 573 6.28 -22.15 -13.31
CA GLN A 573 7.54 -21.71 -12.70
C GLN A 573 7.90 -20.29 -13.20
N ASN A 574 8.30 -19.40 -12.29
CA ASN A 574 8.74 -18.04 -12.58
C ASN A 574 10.15 -18.04 -13.20
N THR A 575 10.23 -18.46 -14.46
CA THR A 575 11.50 -18.53 -15.19
C THR A 575 12.14 -17.17 -15.38
N SER A 576 11.37 -16.08 -15.41
CA SER A 576 11.91 -14.72 -15.52
C SER A 576 12.77 -14.35 -14.31
N LEU A 577 12.28 -14.62 -13.10
CA LEU A 577 13.06 -14.38 -11.87
C LEU A 577 14.23 -15.35 -11.78
N LEU A 578 14.01 -16.64 -12.05
CA LEU A 578 15.06 -17.65 -11.94
C LEU A 578 16.20 -17.39 -12.92
N ASN A 579 15.92 -17.01 -14.17
CA ASN A 579 16.94 -16.69 -15.17
C ASN A 579 17.76 -15.43 -14.82
N GLN A 580 17.27 -14.56 -13.93
CA GLN A 580 18.02 -13.40 -13.47
C GLN A 580 19.15 -13.79 -12.51
N TYR A 581 18.98 -14.88 -11.75
CA TYR A 581 19.87 -15.26 -10.65
C TYR A 581 20.46 -16.66 -10.77
N ALA A 582 19.99 -17.48 -11.70
CA ALA A 582 20.40 -18.88 -11.88
C ALA A 582 20.33 -19.33 -13.35
N LEU A 583 21.14 -20.33 -13.68
CA LEU A 583 21.19 -20.94 -15.01
C LEU A 583 20.32 -22.20 -15.09
N PRO A 584 19.48 -22.36 -16.13
CA PRO A 584 18.65 -23.55 -16.28
C PRO A 584 19.50 -24.79 -16.60
N VAL A 585 19.25 -25.92 -15.92
CA VAL A 585 19.92 -27.19 -16.18
C VAL A 585 18.92 -28.32 -16.38
N GLN A 586 19.09 -29.11 -17.43
CA GLN A 586 18.25 -30.28 -17.68
C GLN A 586 18.84 -31.53 -16.98
N LEU A 587 18.41 -31.80 -15.76
CA LEU A 587 18.81 -32.98 -14.97
C LEU A 587 17.73 -34.07 -15.00
N ASN A 588 17.16 -34.32 -16.17
CA ASN A 588 16.04 -35.24 -16.38
C ASN A 588 16.46 -36.69 -16.72
N SER A 589 17.72 -36.91 -17.12
CA SER A 589 18.26 -38.20 -17.51
C SER A 589 19.61 -38.47 -16.84
N ASP A 590 19.92 -39.76 -16.66
CA ASP A 590 21.16 -40.19 -15.98
C ASP A 590 22.40 -39.74 -16.78
N SER A 591 22.30 -39.72 -18.12
CA SER A 591 23.33 -39.19 -19.00
C SER A 591 23.55 -37.69 -18.79
N ALA A 592 22.48 -36.90 -18.67
CA ALA A 592 22.60 -35.45 -18.49
C ALA A 592 23.19 -35.09 -17.11
N ILE A 593 22.80 -35.83 -16.06
CA ILE A 593 23.36 -35.67 -14.72
C ILE A 593 24.86 -36.05 -14.72
N ALA A 594 25.22 -37.15 -15.37
CA ALA A 594 26.61 -37.57 -15.50
C ALA A 594 27.46 -36.54 -16.27
N THR A 595 26.93 -35.98 -17.36
CA THR A 595 27.62 -34.92 -18.12
C THR A 595 27.78 -33.64 -17.30
N PHE A 596 26.76 -33.24 -16.55
CA PHE A 596 26.82 -32.08 -15.66
C PHE A 596 27.92 -32.26 -14.61
N PHE A 597 27.93 -33.40 -13.91
CA PHE A 597 28.97 -33.69 -12.91
C PHE A 597 30.36 -33.88 -13.52
N ALA A 598 30.49 -34.47 -14.71
CA ALA A 598 31.77 -34.58 -15.40
C ALA A 598 32.36 -33.19 -15.69
N ALA A 599 31.57 -32.31 -16.31
CA ALA A 599 31.98 -30.94 -16.62
C ALA A 599 32.44 -30.16 -15.37
N HIS A 600 31.73 -30.32 -14.24
CA HIS A 600 32.09 -29.63 -12.99
C HIS A 600 33.28 -30.28 -12.26
N SER A 601 33.51 -31.58 -12.48
CA SER A 601 34.63 -32.30 -11.86
C SER A 601 35.99 -32.00 -12.51
N ASP A 602 35.99 -31.59 -13.78
CA ASP A 602 37.22 -31.32 -14.54
C ASP A 602 37.57 -29.83 -14.61
N THR A 603 36.69 -28.96 -14.12
CA THR A 603 37.00 -27.53 -13.96
C THR A 603 37.89 -27.29 -12.73
N PRO A 604 39.05 -26.61 -12.88
CA PRO A 604 39.92 -26.33 -11.76
C PRO A 604 39.21 -25.42 -10.75
N LYS A 605 39.29 -25.77 -9.46
CA LYS A 605 38.72 -24.95 -8.38
C LYS A 605 39.27 -23.53 -8.44
N PRO A 606 38.43 -22.50 -8.22
CA PRO A 606 38.95 -21.17 -7.97
C PRO A 606 39.89 -21.24 -6.76
N PRO A 607 41.08 -20.60 -6.82
CA PRO A 607 42.02 -20.65 -5.72
C PRO A 607 41.37 -20.07 -4.46
N ILE A 608 41.55 -20.76 -3.34
CA ILE A 608 41.08 -20.23 -2.05
C ILE A 608 41.94 -19.00 -1.76
N LYS A 609 41.33 -17.83 -1.81
CA LYS A 609 41.99 -16.55 -1.53
C LYS A 609 42.09 -16.40 -0.02
N GLN A 610 43.24 -16.72 0.56
CA GLN A 610 43.52 -16.44 1.95
C GLN A 610 44.14 -15.04 2.04
N ILE A 611 43.37 -14.09 2.57
CA ILE A 611 43.82 -12.73 2.82
C ILE A 611 44.40 -12.70 4.23
N ILE A 612 45.69 -12.38 4.35
CA ILE A 612 46.33 -12.14 5.65
C ILE A 612 46.45 -10.62 5.81
N PRO A 613 45.51 -9.97 6.52
CA PRO A 613 45.62 -8.53 6.79
C PRO A 613 46.72 -8.28 7.82
N LEU A 614 47.69 -7.44 7.50
CA LEU A 614 48.75 -6.98 8.43
C LEU A 614 48.22 -6.01 9.52
N ARG A 615 46.94 -5.61 9.42
CA ARG A 615 46.21 -4.60 10.20
C ARG A 615 46.23 -4.76 11.74
N ARG A 616 46.66 -5.90 12.27
CA ARG A 616 46.72 -6.19 13.73
C ARG A 616 48.01 -6.88 14.16
N SER A 617 49.11 -6.65 13.44
CA SER A 617 50.40 -7.18 13.87
C SER A 617 50.95 -6.33 15.02
N TRP A 618 50.66 -6.71 16.27
CA TRP A 618 51.30 -6.13 17.47
C TRP A 618 52.83 -6.09 17.32
N TRP A 619 53.39 -7.09 16.63
CA TRP A 619 54.80 -7.18 16.30
C TRP A 619 55.33 -6.00 15.48
N LEU A 620 54.54 -5.42 14.58
CA LEU A 620 54.96 -4.25 13.79
C LEU A 620 55.06 -3.00 14.67
N ILE A 621 54.09 -2.81 15.57
CA ILE A 621 54.11 -1.71 16.55
C ILE A 621 55.27 -1.88 17.52
N THR A 622 55.48 -3.10 18.05
CA THR A 622 56.62 -3.42 18.90
C THR A 622 57.94 -3.15 18.19
N LEU A 623 58.07 -3.53 16.92
CA LEU A 623 59.27 -3.27 16.12
C LEU A 623 59.54 -1.76 15.98
N ILE A 624 58.51 -0.95 15.68
CA ILE A 624 58.64 0.50 15.56
C ILE A 624 59.11 1.10 16.91
N LEU A 625 58.51 0.68 18.03
CA LEU A 625 58.90 1.15 19.36
C LEU A 625 60.35 0.77 19.70
N VAL A 626 60.76 -0.48 19.42
CA VAL A 626 62.13 -0.94 19.63
C VAL A 626 63.10 -0.12 18.79
N LEU A 627 62.81 0.10 17.50
CA LEU A 627 63.66 0.91 16.63
C LEU A 627 63.81 2.35 17.13
N PHE A 628 62.73 2.97 17.61
CA PHE A 628 62.78 4.30 18.25
C PHE A 628 63.64 4.29 19.52
N SER A 629 63.46 3.29 20.40
CA SER A 629 64.24 3.18 21.65
C SER A 629 65.72 2.98 21.38
N VAL A 630 66.06 2.12 20.41
CA VAL A 630 67.44 1.86 19.99
C VAL A 630 68.05 3.13 19.39
N GLU A 631 67.33 3.81 18.49
CA GLU A 631 67.81 5.06 17.89
C GLU A 631 68.07 6.13 18.96
N TRP A 632 67.15 6.31 19.90
CA TRP A 632 67.29 7.26 21.00
C TRP A 632 68.47 6.93 21.92
N TYR A 633 68.64 5.65 22.27
CA TYR A 633 69.75 5.19 23.09
C TYR A 633 71.10 5.49 22.43
N PHE A 634 71.23 5.20 21.12
CA PHE A 634 72.46 5.49 20.39
C PHE A 634 72.71 7.00 20.27
N ARG A 635 71.69 7.83 20.03
CA ARG A 635 71.85 9.30 20.01
C ARG A 635 72.39 9.82 21.34
N ARG A 636 71.84 9.35 22.47
CA ARG A 636 72.23 9.81 23.81
C ARG A 636 73.63 9.35 24.26
N ARG A 637 74.19 8.32 23.62
CA ARG A 637 75.59 7.90 23.86
C ARG A 637 76.60 8.61 22.94
N ILE A 638 76.11 9.29 21.91
CA ILE A 638 76.90 9.95 20.88
C ILE A 638 76.98 11.47 21.11
N GLU A 639 75.95 12.06 21.74
CA GLU A 639 76.05 13.31 22.51
C GLU A 639 76.88 13.11 23.78
#